data_AF-A0A8S9HR92-F1
#
_entry.id   AF-A0A8S9HR92-F1
#
_cell.length_a   1.000
_cell.length_b   1.000
_cell.length_c   1.000
_cell.angle_alpha   90.00
_cell.angle_beta   90.00
_cell.angle_gamma   90.00
#
_symmetry.space_group_name_H-M   'P 1'
#
loop_
_entity.id
_entity.type
_entity.pdbx_description
1 polymer ?
#
loop_
_entity_poly.entity_id
_entity_poly.type
_entity_poly.pdbx_seq_one_letter_code
_entity_poly.pdbx_strand_id
1 'polypeptide(L)'
;MKVISSLISSVFLKFIHKDFHEVYSRMPVLDRIILLIVHAVDKMVSWHKLPVFLGMAYLGLRRHLHQEYNLINVGQTPVGTRFNPADYPYRTADGKFNDPFNEGVGSQYSFIGRNCPPVDQKTRLLKPDPMVVATKLLARRKLIDTGKQFNMIAASWIQFMIHDWVDHLEETNQIAERVYHLLEDYYRDNRTSYIFTADHGMSDKGSHGDGHPTNTDTPLVAWGAGIKYPRPATGHSHSDSVASFVDKHAHDMPTPYDWGLNRVERVDVNQADIAPLMSTLLGLPCPVNSVGNLPLGYMKLNEAEEVEAVLANTKQILNQLLRKSHIKMSNSLFFKPFKPLVDHSSSLSQIDELISAKRYEAAMKLAVDLRNLSLEGLHYFQTYDWLMLMTVITLGYTGWMIVLALHVLQCYSSLSGDLSRKGHLSVQKRHSRKEADVVQALFHTDYFGWSFVGDGVSVNKAPNTESRTTFVTPVHKLASCRFFDGSSVVFRKWHPFTFKFNIPWFCASIPSSVYWVCLSTKLGYEAVFYSALAVVLMAWILFENASHHSSKAKDSSLSEENREEHVTIGSEERYLQLSDVRIPLIFMVLFNVAFFGTGNFASIASFEISSVYRFITIFSPFLMAALLIFKLFIPFMLVICAFSAITKLVRVPRLGCYFLVILFSDIMTIHFFFLVKNTGSWMEIGNSISHFGIVSAQVVFVLLLFALTNLYTRTIRVKPLSTSPSLKTL
;
A
#
# COMPACT_ATOMS: atom_id res chain seq x y z
N MET A 1 -51.00 20.16 45.60
CA MET A 1 -50.14 19.14 44.96
C MET A 1 -48.62 19.40 45.10
N LYS A 2 -48.09 20.61 44.85
CA LYS A 2 -46.64 20.90 44.98
C LYS A 2 -46.05 20.65 46.39
N VAL A 3 -46.78 20.97 47.47
CA VAL A 3 -46.33 20.77 48.88
C VAL A 3 -46.28 19.28 49.25
N ILE A 4 -47.26 18.48 48.82
CA ILE A 4 -47.30 17.02 49.03
C ILE A 4 -46.15 16.34 48.26
N SER A 5 -45.89 16.80 47.03
CA SER A 5 -44.77 16.32 46.21
C SER A 5 -43.41 16.66 46.84
N SER A 6 -43.25 17.83 47.46
CA SER A 6 -42.05 18.22 48.21
C SER A 6 -41.82 17.34 49.45
N LEU A 7 -42.87 17.04 50.23
CA LEU A 7 -42.78 16.14 51.38
C LEU A 7 -42.39 14.71 50.97
N ILE A 8 -43.05 14.16 49.93
CA ILE A 8 -42.75 12.83 49.39
C ILE A 8 -41.30 12.75 48.89
N SER A 9 -40.84 13.81 48.22
CA SER A 9 -39.46 13.91 47.73
C SER A 9 -38.43 13.92 48.86
N SER A 10 -38.74 14.52 50.02
CA SER A 10 -37.86 14.51 51.20
C SER A 10 -37.73 13.11 51.85
N VAL A 11 -38.77 12.28 51.76
CA VAL A 11 -38.74 10.89 52.23
C VAL A 11 -37.88 10.04 51.29
N PHE A 12 -38.05 10.21 49.97
CA PHE A 12 -37.30 9.46 48.97
C PHE A 12 -35.83 9.88 48.86
N LEU A 13 -35.48 11.11 49.25
CA LEU A 13 -34.11 11.61 49.30
C LEU A 13 -33.18 10.73 50.16
N LYS A 14 -33.73 10.06 51.19
CA LYS A 14 -32.99 9.13 52.06
C LYS A 14 -32.44 7.91 51.29
N PHE A 15 -33.06 7.55 50.17
CA PHE A 15 -32.63 6.42 49.34
C PHE A 15 -31.61 6.82 48.27
N ILE A 16 -31.46 8.11 48.00
CA ILE A 16 -30.49 8.68 47.06
C ILE A 16 -29.13 8.90 47.76
N HIS A 17 -28.04 8.66 47.04
CA HIS A 17 -26.69 8.92 47.56
C HIS A 17 -26.50 10.42 47.83
N LYS A 18 -25.79 10.78 48.90
CA LYS A 18 -25.63 12.17 49.34
C LYS A 18 -25.12 13.10 48.24
N ASP A 19 -24.16 12.62 47.45
CA ASP A 19 -23.55 13.39 46.36
C ASP A 19 -24.52 13.72 45.21
N PHE A 20 -25.67 13.03 45.12
CA PHE A 20 -26.71 13.34 44.14
C PHE A 20 -27.82 14.22 44.70
N HIS A 21 -27.77 14.63 45.97
CA HIS A 21 -28.83 15.45 46.58
C HIS A 21 -28.96 16.81 45.90
N GLU A 22 -27.84 17.43 45.50
CA GLU A 22 -27.86 18.70 44.80
C GLU A 22 -28.61 18.59 43.47
N VAL A 23 -28.24 17.65 42.61
CA VAL A 23 -28.90 17.47 41.30
C VAL A 23 -30.35 17.03 41.47
N TYR A 24 -30.64 16.11 42.39
CA TYR A 24 -31.99 15.62 42.67
C TYR A 24 -32.94 16.75 43.09
N SER A 25 -32.45 17.72 43.87
CA SER A 25 -33.26 18.88 44.30
C SER A 25 -33.69 19.78 43.14
N ARG A 26 -32.91 19.83 42.05
CA ARG A 26 -33.18 20.65 40.86
C ARG A 26 -34.07 19.95 39.83
N MET A 27 -34.20 18.64 39.91
CA MET A 27 -35.03 17.84 38.98
C MET A 27 -36.54 18.07 39.20
N PRO A 28 -37.36 18.02 38.13
CA PRO A 28 -38.81 17.91 38.22
C PRO A 28 -39.21 16.54 38.78
N VAL A 29 -40.48 16.42 39.19
CA VAL A 29 -40.99 15.24 39.90
C VAL A 29 -40.80 13.94 39.11
N LEU A 30 -41.02 13.97 37.80
CA LEU A 30 -40.85 12.80 36.94
C LEU A 30 -39.41 12.31 36.93
N ASP A 31 -38.45 13.20 36.69
CA ASP A 31 -37.03 12.84 36.65
C ASP A 31 -36.50 12.41 38.01
N ARG A 32 -37.05 12.95 39.12
CA ARG A 32 -36.76 12.44 40.47
C ARG A 32 -37.18 10.99 40.64
N ILE A 33 -38.33 10.59 40.10
CA ILE A 33 -38.79 9.19 40.12
C ILE A 33 -37.88 8.34 39.22
N ILE A 34 -37.52 8.84 38.03
CA ILE A 34 -36.61 8.15 37.11
C ILE A 34 -35.25 7.91 37.78
N LEU A 35 -34.66 8.94 38.39
CA LEU A 35 -33.39 8.85 39.11
C LEU A 35 -33.49 7.90 40.31
N LEU A 36 -34.61 7.88 41.04
CA LEU A 36 -34.85 6.92 42.11
C LEU A 36 -34.83 5.48 41.57
N ILE A 37 -35.48 5.20 40.45
CA ILE A 37 -35.52 3.87 39.81
C ILE A 37 -34.11 3.48 39.35
N VAL A 38 -33.42 4.34 38.59
CA VAL A 38 -32.06 4.09 38.09
C VAL A 38 -31.11 3.82 39.26
N HIS A 39 -31.14 4.66 40.30
CA HIS A 39 -30.27 4.54 41.46
C HIS A 39 -30.60 3.32 42.33
N ALA A 40 -31.88 2.93 42.42
CA ALA A 40 -32.27 1.70 43.10
C ALA A 40 -31.72 0.46 42.37
N VAL A 41 -31.82 0.43 41.04
CA VAL A 41 -31.20 -0.64 40.22
C VAL A 41 -29.69 -0.67 40.44
N ASP A 42 -29.00 0.48 40.35
CA ASP A 42 -27.55 0.59 40.56
C ASP A 42 -27.08 0.03 41.91
N LYS A 43 -27.90 0.19 42.96
CA LYS A 43 -27.61 -0.32 44.31
C LYS A 43 -27.94 -1.80 44.50
N MET A 44 -28.96 -2.31 43.82
CA MET A 44 -29.50 -3.66 44.07
C MET A 44 -28.91 -4.71 43.14
N VAL A 45 -28.98 -4.49 41.82
CA VAL A 45 -28.54 -5.45 40.80
C VAL A 45 -27.88 -4.66 39.67
N SER A 46 -26.62 -5.00 39.35
CA SER A 46 -25.93 -4.37 38.22
C SER A 46 -26.77 -4.48 36.96
N TRP A 47 -27.12 -3.34 36.35
CA TRP A 47 -28.09 -3.25 35.25
C TRP A 47 -27.78 -4.20 34.08
N HIS A 48 -26.50 -4.44 33.80
CA HIS A 48 -26.01 -5.32 32.73
C HIS A 48 -26.22 -6.82 33.01
N LYS A 49 -26.76 -7.19 34.17
CA LYS A 49 -27.17 -8.56 34.52
C LYS A 49 -28.68 -8.79 34.38
N LEU A 50 -29.45 -7.74 34.09
CA LEU A 50 -30.90 -7.85 33.89
C LEU A 50 -31.22 -8.49 32.52
N PRO A 51 -32.41 -9.11 32.38
CA PRO A 51 -32.96 -9.45 31.07
C PRO A 51 -32.91 -8.26 30.10
N VAL A 52 -32.64 -8.54 28.82
CA VAL A 52 -32.33 -7.51 27.81
C VAL A 52 -33.36 -6.36 27.78
N PHE A 53 -34.66 -6.65 27.84
CA PHE A 53 -35.70 -5.62 27.81
C PHE A 53 -35.67 -4.69 29.03
N LEU A 54 -35.37 -5.21 30.23
CA LEU A 54 -35.18 -4.40 31.43
C LEU A 54 -33.89 -3.59 31.37
N GLY A 55 -32.81 -4.17 30.81
CA GLY A 55 -31.57 -3.46 30.55
C GLY A 55 -31.76 -2.30 29.57
N MET A 56 -32.51 -2.50 28.48
CA MET A 56 -32.86 -1.44 27.54
C MET A 56 -33.73 -0.35 28.18
N ALA A 57 -34.71 -0.73 29.02
CA ALA A 57 -35.53 0.23 29.76
C ALA A 57 -34.66 1.08 30.70
N TYR A 58 -33.77 0.44 31.47
CA TYR A 58 -32.80 1.14 32.32
C TYR A 58 -31.92 2.10 31.51
N LEU A 59 -31.34 1.67 30.39
CA LEU A 59 -30.49 2.51 29.56
C LEU A 59 -31.25 3.68 28.94
N GLY A 60 -32.51 3.48 28.55
CA GLY A 60 -33.39 4.54 28.05
C GLY A 60 -33.64 5.62 29.12
N LEU A 61 -34.00 5.19 30.33
CA LEU A 61 -34.21 6.09 31.48
C LEU A 61 -32.93 6.84 31.86
N ARG A 62 -31.79 6.14 31.93
CA ARG A 62 -30.49 6.75 32.25
C ARG A 62 -30.03 7.74 31.17
N ARG A 63 -30.25 7.41 29.89
CA ARG A 63 -29.91 8.31 28.77
C ARG A 63 -30.76 9.58 28.77
N HIS A 64 -32.05 9.48 29.08
CA HIS A 64 -32.94 10.65 29.25
C HIS A 64 -32.37 11.61 30.30
N LEU A 65 -32.00 11.10 31.49
CA LEU A 65 -31.37 11.93 32.52
C LEU A 65 -30.07 12.58 32.04
N HIS A 66 -29.23 11.89 31.26
CA HIS A 66 -28.02 12.49 30.72
C HIS A 66 -28.28 13.56 29.66
N GLN A 67 -29.33 13.43 28.85
CA GLN A 67 -29.69 14.44 27.85
C GLN A 67 -30.14 15.74 28.53
N GLU A 68 -30.93 15.64 29.60
CA GLU A 68 -31.45 16.81 30.32
C GLU A 68 -30.40 17.49 31.22
N TYR A 69 -29.53 16.70 31.87
CA TYR A 69 -28.65 17.22 32.93
C TYR A 69 -27.15 17.20 32.60
N ASN A 70 -26.74 16.61 31.47
CA ASN A 70 -25.34 16.46 31.08
C ASN A 70 -25.03 16.95 29.65
N LEU A 71 -25.80 17.91 29.12
CA LEU A 71 -25.46 18.66 27.92
C LEU A 71 -25.31 20.15 28.27
N ILE A 72 -24.07 20.57 28.51
CA ILE A 72 -23.73 21.92 28.93
C ILE A 72 -23.09 22.66 27.76
N ASN A 73 -23.77 23.72 27.30
CA ASN A 73 -23.25 24.60 26.25
C ASN A 73 -22.00 25.38 26.72
N VAL A 74 -21.07 25.65 25.81
CA VAL A 74 -19.84 26.39 26.07
C VAL A 74 -19.71 27.51 25.04
N GLY A 75 -19.44 28.73 25.50
CA GLY A 75 -19.39 29.91 24.64
C GLY A 75 -20.75 30.38 24.15
N GLN A 76 -20.75 31.37 23.27
CA GLN A 76 -21.96 31.85 22.60
C GLN A 76 -22.32 30.89 21.46
N THR A 77 -23.59 30.49 21.38
CA THR A 77 -24.07 29.65 20.26
C THR A 77 -23.86 30.40 18.94
N PRO A 78 -23.17 29.80 17.94
CA PRO A 78 -22.86 30.45 16.67
C PRO A 78 -24.07 30.43 15.73
N VAL A 79 -25.08 31.24 16.06
CA VAL A 79 -26.34 31.31 15.30
C VAL A 79 -26.08 31.73 13.86
N GLY A 80 -25.12 32.64 13.63
CA GLY A 80 -24.78 33.17 12.32
C GLY A 80 -25.93 33.95 11.69
N THR A 81 -25.94 33.99 10.35
CA THR A 81 -27.06 34.55 9.57
C THR A 81 -28.12 33.49 9.29
N ARG A 82 -29.39 33.89 9.21
CA ARG A 82 -30.46 32.97 8.85
C ARG A 82 -30.23 32.46 7.43
N PHE A 83 -30.29 31.15 7.27
CA PHE A 83 -30.12 30.47 5.99
C PHE A 83 -31.25 29.47 5.76
N ASN A 84 -31.44 29.04 4.51
CA ASN A 84 -32.40 28.00 4.15
C ASN A 84 -31.66 26.65 4.03
N PRO A 85 -32.01 25.63 4.84
CA PRO A 85 -31.35 24.32 4.77
C PRO A 85 -31.45 23.65 3.41
N ALA A 86 -32.46 23.98 2.60
CA ALA A 86 -32.63 23.45 1.25
C ALA A 86 -31.50 23.89 0.30
N ASP A 87 -30.79 24.97 0.60
CA ASP A 87 -29.67 25.47 -0.20
C ASP A 87 -28.38 24.66 0.05
N TYR A 88 -28.33 23.91 1.16
CA TYR A 88 -27.20 23.07 1.57
C TYR A 88 -27.62 21.60 1.78
N PRO A 89 -28.11 20.88 0.73
CA PRO A 89 -28.57 19.50 0.84
C PRO A 89 -27.41 18.47 0.90
N TYR A 90 -26.24 18.90 1.35
CA TYR A 90 -25.00 18.13 1.39
C TYR A 90 -24.17 18.50 2.63
N ARG A 91 -23.21 17.66 3.00
CA ARG A 91 -22.24 18.00 4.06
C ARG A 91 -21.22 18.98 3.53
N THR A 92 -21.19 20.17 4.11
CA THR A 92 -20.22 21.22 3.81
C THR A 92 -18.82 20.81 4.28
N ALA A 93 -17.78 21.36 3.66
CA ALA A 93 -16.40 20.97 3.94
C ALA A 93 -15.96 21.32 5.38
N ASP A 94 -16.48 22.41 5.94
CA ASP A 94 -16.17 22.90 7.28
C ASP A 94 -17.24 22.51 8.33
N GLY A 95 -18.30 21.80 7.92
CA GLY A 95 -19.38 21.35 8.79
C GLY A 95 -20.47 22.40 9.09
N LYS A 96 -20.41 23.60 8.50
CA LYS A 96 -21.45 24.64 8.67
C LYS A 96 -22.77 24.31 7.97
N PHE A 97 -23.81 25.08 8.30
CA PHE A 97 -25.14 25.02 7.69
C PHE A 97 -25.89 23.69 7.91
N ASN A 98 -25.52 22.96 8.95
CA ASN A 98 -26.14 21.68 9.30
C ASN A 98 -27.38 21.85 10.19
N ASP A 99 -27.23 22.53 11.34
CA ASP A 99 -28.35 22.89 12.19
C ASP A 99 -29.17 24.01 11.53
N PRO A 100 -30.46 23.80 11.19
CA PRO A 100 -31.30 24.80 10.53
C PRO A 100 -31.44 26.14 11.25
N PHE A 101 -31.14 26.18 12.55
CA PHE A 101 -31.27 27.37 13.37
C PHE A 101 -29.94 28.02 13.71
N ASN A 102 -28.82 27.30 13.55
CA ASN A 102 -27.50 27.75 13.96
C ASN A 102 -26.44 27.40 12.90
N GLU A 103 -25.99 28.40 12.15
CA GLU A 103 -25.05 28.25 11.04
C GLU A 103 -23.76 27.48 11.41
N GLY A 104 -23.16 27.80 12.56
CA GLY A 104 -21.84 27.29 12.95
C GLY A 104 -21.85 26.11 13.92
N VAL A 105 -23.00 25.50 14.21
CA VAL A 105 -23.06 24.36 15.15
C VAL A 105 -22.49 23.10 14.49
N GLY A 106 -21.48 22.51 15.13
CA GLY A 106 -20.79 21.31 14.63
C GLY A 106 -19.76 21.58 13.54
N SER A 107 -19.45 22.86 13.26
CA SER A 107 -18.40 23.23 12.31
C SER A 107 -17.02 23.19 12.94
N GLN A 108 -15.99 23.20 12.09
CA GLN A 108 -14.59 23.37 12.49
C GLN A 108 -14.43 24.64 13.35
N TYR A 109 -13.54 24.58 14.34
CA TYR A 109 -13.22 25.66 15.29
C TYR A 109 -14.36 26.10 16.24
N SER A 110 -15.47 25.37 16.30
CA SER A 110 -16.50 25.59 17.31
C SER A 110 -16.06 25.12 18.71
N PHE A 111 -16.66 25.68 19.77
CA PHE A 111 -16.33 25.29 21.16
C PHE A 111 -16.72 23.83 21.45
N ILE A 112 -15.86 23.10 22.17
CA ILE A 112 -16.20 21.77 22.70
C ILE A 112 -17.15 21.93 23.89
N GLY A 113 -18.35 21.37 23.78
CA GLY A 113 -19.34 21.31 24.86
C GLY A 113 -18.88 20.48 26.06
N ARG A 114 -19.64 20.50 27.16
CA ARG A 114 -19.31 19.74 28.38
C ARG A 114 -20.44 18.83 28.83
N ASN A 115 -20.08 17.70 29.43
CA ASN A 115 -21.06 16.82 30.09
C ASN A 115 -21.11 16.99 31.61
N CYS A 116 -20.02 17.47 32.21
CA CYS A 116 -19.90 17.75 33.63
C CYS A 116 -19.47 19.21 33.82
N PRO A 117 -19.89 19.88 34.92
CA PRO A 117 -19.36 21.18 35.27
C PRO A 117 -17.82 21.15 35.34
N PRO A 118 -17.12 22.19 34.83
CA PRO A 118 -15.68 22.22 34.87
C PRO A 118 -15.18 22.28 36.32
N VAL A 119 -14.15 21.51 36.63
CA VAL A 119 -13.42 21.59 37.90
C VAL A 119 -12.07 22.24 37.59
N ASP A 120 -11.83 23.43 38.13
CA ASP A 120 -10.55 24.11 37.94
C ASP A 120 -9.42 23.35 38.65
N GLN A 121 -8.38 23.04 37.88
CA GLN A 121 -7.20 22.29 38.34
C GLN A 121 -5.89 23.04 38.04
N LYS A 122 -5.93 24.34 37.69
CA LYS A 122 -4.73 25.13 37.35
C LYS A 122 -3.63 25.06 38.43
N THR A 123 -3.99 24.99 39.71
CA THR A 123 -3.03 24.88 40.83
C THR A 123 -2.55 23.45 41.13
N ARG A 124 -3.09 22.46 40.42
CA ARG A 124 -2.86 21.02 40.66
C ARG A 124 -2.41 20.26 39.40
N LEU A 125 -2.06 20.96 38.33
CA LEU A 125 -1.64 20.34 37.06
C LEU A 125 -0.49 19.32 37.22
N LEU A 126 0.42 19.58 38.17
CA LEU A 126 1.57 18.72 38.46
C LEU A 126 1.41 17.91 39.76
N LYS A 127 0.17 17.71 40.25
CA LYS A 127 -0.10 17.05 41.54
C LYS A 127 -1.13 15.92 41.41
N PRO A 128 -0.72 14.64 41.52
CA PRO A 128 0.66 14.15 41.57
C PRO A 128 1.43 14.46 40.28
N ASP A 129 2.75 14.32 40.32
CA ASP A 129 3.59 14.52 39.14
C ASP A 129 3.13 13.62 37.97
N PRO A 130 2.90 14.16 36.76
CA PRO A 130 2.39 13.38 35.63
C PRO A 130 3.34 12.27 35.17
N MET A 131 4.67 12.48 35.28
CA MET A 131 5.66 11.45 34.93
C MET A 131 5.66 10.32 35.94
N VAL A 132 5.40 10.62 37.22
CA VAL A 132 5.20 9.59 38.25
C VAL A 132 3.96 8.75 37.94
N VAL A 133 2.84 9.37 37.54
CA VAL A 133 1.63 8.65 37.11
C VAL A 133 1.92 7.79 35.89
N ALA A 134 2.53 8.36 34.85
CA ALA A 134 2.85 7.64 33.62
C ALA A 134 3.76 6.44 33.88
N THR A 135 4.86 6.65 34.62
CA THR A 135 5.87 5.62 34.89
C THR A 135 5.33 4.51 35.81
N LYS A 136 4.59 4.88 36.86
CA LYS A 136 4.14 3.90 37.86
C LYS A 136 2.87 3.16 37.45
N LEU A 137 1.95 3.82 36.76
CA LEU A 137 0.59 3.33 36.52
C LEU A 137 0.25 3.05 35.05
N LEU A 138 0.84 3.76 34.09
CA LEU A 138 0.48 3.64 32.66
C LEU A 138 1.50 2.84 31.84
N ALA A 139 2.79 2.91 32.20
CA ALA A 139 3.85 2.19 31.51
C ALA A 139 3.55 0.68 31.46
N ARG A 140 3.42 0.15 30.24
CA ARG A 140 3.05 -1.25 30.00
C ARG A 140 4.15 -2.17 30.52
N ARG A 141 3.87 -2.90 31.61
CA ARG A 141 4.79 -3.91 32.17
C ARG A 141 4.60 -5.28 31.51
N LYS A 142 3.34 -5.70 31.37
CA LYS A 142 2.93 -6.92 30.69
C LYS A 142 1.84 -6.55 29.70
N LEU A 143 1.91 -7.09 28.50
CA LEU A 143 0.82 -6.94 27.53
C LEU A 143 -0.42 -7.69 28.04
N ILE A 144 -1.52 -6.95 28.19
CA ILE A 144 -2.85 -7.49 28.45
C ILE A 144 -3.65 -7.19 27.18
N ASP A 145 -4.08 -8.23 26.47
CA ASP A 145 -4.92 -8.12 25.28
C ASP A 145 -6.41 -8.31 25.63
N THR A 146 -7.27 -8.20 24.61
CA THR A 146 -8.72 -8.39 24.73
C THR A 146 -9.17 -9.78 24.26
N GLY A 147 -8.23 -10.73 24.17
CA GLY A 147 -8.46 -12.06 23.61
C GLY A 147 -8.98 -12.01 22.18
N LYS A 148 -10.21 -12.49 21.97
CA LYS A 148 -10.89 -12.50 20.66
C LYS A 148 -11.92 -11.38 20.51
N GLN A 149 -12.14 -10.57 21.55
CA GLN A 149 -13.24 -9.61 21.58
C GLN A 149 -12.96 -8.35 20.74
N PHE A 150 -11.72 -7.85 20.72
CA PHE A 150 -11.41 -6.55 20.11
C PHE A 150 -10.02 -6.54 19.46
N ASN A 151 -9.97 -6.66 18.13
CA ASN A 151 -8.71 -6.74 17.39
C ASN A 151 -8.11 -5.36 17.05
N MET A 152 -6.94 -5.37 16.41
CA MET A 152 -6.23 -4.15 16.04
C MET A 152 -6.97 -3.27 15.02
N ILE A 153 -7.85 -3.82 14.19
CA ILE A 153 -8.67 -2.97 13.31
C ILE A 153 -9.72 -2.20 14.08
N ALA A 154 -10.31 -2.80 15.12
CA ALA A 154 -11.20 -2.06 15.98
C ALA A 154 -10.46 -0.95 16.74
N ALA A 155 -9.19 -1.17 17.10
CA ALA A 155 -8.31 -0.14 17.66
C ALA A 155 -7.97 0.97 16.64
N SER A 156 -7.64 0.61 15.40
CA SER A 156 -7.41 1.58 14.32
C SER A 156 -8.68 2.34 13.96
N TRP A 157 -9.84 1.68 13.98
CA TRP A 157 -11.13 2.29 13.69
C TRP A 157 -11.48 3.36 14.71
N ILE A 158 -11.31 3.09 16.01
CA ILE A 158 -11.61 4.12 17.01
C ILE A 158 -10.66 5.32 16.87
N GLN A 159 -9.38 5.12 16.52
CA GLN A 159 -8.48 6.23 16.21
C GLN A 159 -8.92 6.99 14.94
N PHE A 160 -9.33 6.28 13.89
CA PHE A 160 -9.89 6.88 12.68
C PHE A 160 -11.15 7.71 12.96
N MET A 161 -12.02 7.26 13.87
CA MET A 161 -13.16 8.06 14.34
C MET A 161 -12.72 9.30 15.11
N ILE A 162 -11.65 9.24 15.91
CA ILE A 162 -11.10 10.43 16.57
C ILE A 162 -10.64 11.46 15.53
N HIS A 163 -10.01 11.03 14.44
CA HIS A 163 -9.60 11.92 13.34
C HIS A 163 -10.80 12.58 12.63
N ASP A 164 -11.97 11.96 12.64
CA ASP A 164 -13.23 12.55 12.14
C ASP A 164 -13.84 13.53 13.17
N TRP A 165 -13.79 13.19 14.45
CA TRP A 165 -14.61 13.86 15.46
C TRP A 165 -13.97 15.03 16.19
N VAL A 166 -12.72 14.88 16.66
CA VAL A 166 -12.20 15.79 17.67
C VAL A 166 -10.69 15.90 17.64
N ASP A 167 -10.24 17.13 17.55
CA ASP A 167 -8.91 17.56 17.95
C ASP A 167 -9.03 18.87 18.74
N HIS A 168 -8.09 19.12 19.65
CA HIS A 168 -8.07 20.39 20.38
C HIS A 168 -7.21 21.38 19.60
N LEU A 169 -7.74 22.57 19.36
CA LEU A 169 -6.92 23.66 18.83
C LEU A 169 -5.78 23.93 19.81
N GLU A 170 -4.56 23.59 19.40
CA GLU A 170 -3.37 23.93 20.15
C GLU A 170 -3.07 25.41 19.91
N GLU A 171 -2.84 26.16 20.99
CA GLU A 171 -2.14 27.43 20.86
C GLU A 171 -0.67 27.12 20.63
N THR A 172 -0.28 26.77 19.40
CA THR A 172 1.11 26.59 18.98
C THR A 172 1.97 27.79 19.34
N ASN A 173 1.40 29.00 19.24
CA ASN A 173 2.04 30.24 19.70
C ASN A 173 2.33 30.22 21.20
N GLN A 174 1.37 29.80 22.05
CA GLN A 174 1.60 29.72 23.49
C GLN A 174 2.55 28.60 23.87
N ILE A 175 2.56 27.46 23.16
CA ILE A 175 3.52 26.39 23.43
C ILE A 175 4.92 26.83 23.03
N ALA A 176 5.11 27.38 21.82
CA ALA A 176 6.39 27.89 21.36
C ALA A 176 6.91 29.01 22.28
N GLU A 177 6.05 29.97 22.65
CA GLU A 177 6.37 31.05 23.58
C GLU A 177 6.71 30.52 24.98
N ARG A 178 5.94 29.55 25.50
CA ARG A 178 6.23 28.91 26.79
C ARG A 178 7.53 28.12 26.77
N VAL A 179 7.81 27.37 25.70
CA VAL A 179 9.06 26.61 25.55
C VAL A 179 10.24 27.57 25.44
N TYR A 180 10.09 28.64 24.66
CA TYR A 180 11.07 29.72 24.57
C TYR A 180 11.36 30.31 25.95
N HIS A 181 10.35 30.78 26.68
CA HIS A 181 10.54 31.33 28.02
C HIS A 181 11.09 30.31 29.02
N LEU A 182 10.64 29.05 28.96
CA LEU A 182 11.17 27.98 29.81
C LEU A 182 12.67 27.77 29.60
N LEU A 183 13.12 27.75 28.35
CA LEU A 183 14.53 27.56 28.01
C LEU A 183 15.36 28.79 28.38
N GLU A 184 14.91 29.99 28.03
CA GLU A 184 15.61 31.24 28.37
C GLU A 184 15.68 31.45 29.90
N ASP A 185 14.61 31.16 30.63
CA ASP A 185 14.58 31.29 32.10
C ASP A 185 15.44 30.24 32.80
N TYR A 186 15.66 29.07 32.18
CA TYR A 186 16.49 28.00 32.73
C TYR A 186 17.98 28.24 32.47
N TYR A 187 18.37 28.48 31.21
CA TYR A 187 19.78 28.61 30.82
C TYR A 187 20.35 30.01 31.07
N ARG A 188 19.56 31.07 30.80
CA ARG A 188 19.93 32.49 31.04
C ARG A 188 21.28 32.93 30.47
N ASP A 189 21.71 32.33 29.36
CA ASP A 189 23.02 32.60 28.77
C ASP A 189 22.95 33.21 27.36
N ASN A 190 21.74 33.37 26.80
CA ASN A 190 21.50 33.79 25.42
C ASN A 190 22.27 32.93 24.38
N ARG A 191 22.55 31.66 24.69
CA ARG A 191 23.30 30.75 23.79
C ARG A 191 22.43 29.72 23.08
N THR A 192 21.12 29.76 23.27
CA THR A 192 20.17 28.86 22.61
C THR A 192 19.91 29.30 21.16
N SER A 193 19.98 28.35 20.24
CA SER A 193 19.50 28.50 18.85
C SER A 193 18.18 27.77 18.70
N TYR A 194 17.23 28.38 18.00
CA TYR A 194 15.91 27.84 17.75
C TYR A 194 15.72 27.61 16.25
N ILE A 195 15.22 26.43 15.90
CA ILE A 195 14.84 26.06 14.54
C ILE A 195 13.42 25.51 14.62
N PHE A 196 12.49 26.18 13.96
CA PHE A 196 11.10 25.80 13.84
C PHE A 196 10.82 25.38 12.41
N THR A 197 10.33 24.15 12.23
CA THR A 197 10.01 23.57 10.92
C THR A 197 8.91 22.52 11.05
N ALA A 198 8.36 22.07 9.91
CA ALA A 198 7.53 20.87 9.82
C ALA A 198 8.28 19.74 9.09
N ASP A 199 7.81 18.51 9.27
CA ASP A 199 8.28 17.33 8.51
C ASP A 199 7.69 17.31 7.09
N HIS A 200 6.43 17.66 6.95
CA HIS A 200 5.73 17.81 5.67
C HIS A 200 4.63 18.88 5.74
N GLY A 201 4.11 19.26 4.57
CA GLY A 201 2.95 20.12 4.46
C GLY A 201 1.63 19.32 4.43
N MET A 202 0.51 20.00 4.18
CA MET A 202 -0.81 19.37 4.10
C MET A 202 -1.67 20.09 3.06
N SER A 203 -2.41 19.34 2.26
CA SER A 203 -3.38 19.91 1.32
C SER A 203 -4.61 20.45 2.05
N ASP A 204 -5.36 21.35 1.40
CA ASP A 204 -6.63 21.91 1.91
C ASP A 204 -7.69 20.84 2.26
N LYS A 205 -7.51 19.61 1.77
CA LYS A 205 -8.37 18.45 2.06
C LYS A 205 -7.93 17.64 3.28
N GLY A 206 -6.88 18.07 3.99
CA GLY A 206 -6.27 17.33 5.08
C GLY A 206 -5.45 16.10 4.65
N SER A 207 -5.22 15.92 3.34
CA SER A 207 -4.36 14.85 2.82
C SER A 207 -2.89 15.26 2.91
N HIS A 208 -2.03 14.32 3.27
CA HIS A 208 -0.58 14.44 3.26
C HIS A 208 0.05 13.17 2.66
N GLY A 209 1.25 13.28 2.09
CA GLY A 209 1.99 12.14 1.53
C GLY A 209 1.64 11.75 0.09
N ASP A 210 0.78 12.51 -0.60
CA ASP A 210 0.72 12.50 -2.05
C ASP A 210 1.78 13.45 -2.65
N GLY A 211 1.98 13.41 -3.96
CA GLY A 211 2.99 14.23 -4.66
C GLY A 211 2.61 15.71 -4.83
N HIS A 212 1.61 16.23 -4.12
CA HIS A 212 1.16 17.61 -4.26
C HIS A 212 2.15 18.60 -3.62
N PRO A 213 2.46 19.76 -4.26
CA PRO A 213 3.44 20.71 -3.73
C PRO A 213 3.17 21.18 -2.29
N THR A 214 1.90 21.42 -1.94
CA THR A 214 1.52 21.80 -0.57
C THR A 214 1.83 20.75 0.49
N ASN A 215 2.13 19.50 0.09
CA ASN A 215 2.54 18.43 0.99
C ASN A 215 4.06 18.36 1.15
N THR A 216 4.83 18.96 0.24
CA THR A 216 6.29 19.02 0.30
C THR A 216 6.81 20.35 0.84
N ASP A 217 6.01 21.41 0.73
CA ASP A 217 6.35 22.74 1.24
C ASP A 217 6.20 22.78 2.77
N THR A 218 7.26 23.23 3.45
CA THR A 218 7.30 23.30 4.92
C THR A 218 7.80 24.67 5.36
N PRO A 219 7.25 25.25 6.44
CA PRO A 219 7.79 26.49 7.00
C PRO A 219 9.17 26.22 7.60
N LEU A 220 10.08 27.19 7.48
CA LEU A 220 11.34 27.20 8.22
C LEU A 220 11.56 28.59 8.82
N VAL A 221 11.70 28.65 10.14
CA VAL A 221 12.05 29.87 10.88
C VAL A 221 13.15 29.55 11.87
N ALA A 222 14.21 30.34 11.89
CA ALA A 222 15.32 30.18 12.83
C ALA A 222 15.69 31.51 13.51
N TRP A 223 16.07 31.44 14.79
CA TRP A 223 16.50 32.61 15.57
C TRP A 223 17.40 32.19 16.75
N GLY A 224 17.93 33.18 17.48
CA GLY A 224 18.78 32.96 18.65
C GLY A 224 20.27 32.97 18.32
N ALA A 225 21.07 32.30 19.15
CA ALA A 225 22.52 32.28 19.04
C ALA A 225 22.99 31.68 17.70
N GLY A 226 24.05 32.24 17.10
CA GLY A 226 24.61 31.72 15.84
C GLY A 226 23.77 31.95 14.58
N ILE A 227 22.52 32.42 14.71
CA ILE A 227 21.64 32.74 13.59
C ILE A 227 21.81 34.21 13.17
N LYS A 228 21.77 34.46 11.86
CA LYS A 228 21.89 35.79 11.26
C LYS A 228 20.59 36.58 11.44
N TYR A 229 20.71 37.90 11.63
CA TYR A 229 19.52 38.76 11.72
C TYR A 229 18.79 38.89 10.38
N PRO A 230 17.45 39.00 10.39
CA PRO A 230 16.65 39.20 9.18
C PRO A 230 17.10 40.44 8.40
N ARG A 231 17.24 40.29 7.08
CA ARG A 231 17.59 41.39 6.16
C ARG A 231 16.32 41.99 5.54
N PRO A 232 16.26 43.31 5.29
CA PRO A 232 15.15 43.91 4.56
C PRO A 232 15.07 43.37 3.14
N ALA A 233 13.86 43.08 2.66
CA ALA A 233 13.65 42.68 1.27
C ALA A 233 14.01 43.84 0.33
N THR A 234 15.15 43.73 -0.37
CA THR A 234 15.47 44.60 -1.51
C THR A 234 14.81 44.01 -2.75
N GLY A 235 13.96 44.78 -3.43
CA GLY A 235 13.09 44.27 -4.49
C GLY A 235 13.74 43.27 -5.46
N HIS A 236 13.05 42.15 -5.68
CA HIS A 236 13.33 41.09 -6.66
C HIS A 236 14.61 40.25 -6.50
N SER A 237 15.36 40.30 -5.39
CA SER A 237 16.43 39.31 -5.17
C SER A 237 15.88 38.01 -4.57
N HIS A 238 15.18 37.21 -5.37
CA HIS A 238 15.04 35.79 -5.06
C HIS A 238 16.42 35.14 -5.26
N SER A 239 16.97 34.52 -4.22
CA SER A 239 18.24 33.80 -4.36
C SER A 239 17.99 32.50 -5.13
N ASP A 240 18.08 32.56 -6.46
CA ASP A 240 17.87 31.42 -7.38
C ASP A 240 18.92 30.28 -7.26
N SER A 241 19.73 30.24 -6.20
CA SER A 241 20.93 29.40 -6.13
C SER A 241 20.90 28.28 -5.09
N VAL A 242 19.73 27.68 -4.82
CA VAL A 242 19.71 26.41 -4.08
C VAL A 242 20.17 25.30 -5.04
N ALA A 243 21.43 24.89 -4.92
CA ALA A 243 21.96 23.75 -5.66
C ALA A 243 21.18 22.48 -5.25
N SER A 244 20.24 22.06 -6.10
CA SER A 244 19.33 20.95 -5.85
C SER A 244 20.05 19.62 -5.96
N PHE A 245 20.02 18.81 -4.89
CA PHE A 245 20.33 17.39 -5.00
C PHE A 245 19.10 16.68 -5.59
N VAL A 246 19.18 16.32 -6.87
CA VAL A 246 18.29 15.40 -7.60
C VAL A 246 16.94 15.98 -8.10
N ASP A 247 16.36 17.01 -7.47
CA ASP A 247 15.07 17.55 -7.93
C ASP A 247 15.17 18.90 -8.65
N LYS A 248 14.72 18.96 -9.92
CA LYS A 248 14.62 20.21 -10.70
C LYS A 248 13.33 20.98 -10.44
N HIS A 249 12.48 20.52 -9.53
CA HIS A 249 11.27 21.22 -9.17
C HIS A 249 11.60 22.41 -8.26
N ALA A 250 11.87 23.56 -8.90
CA ALA A 250 11.85 24.85 -8.22
C ALA A 250 10.38 25.15 -7.84
N HIS A 251 10.00 24.77 -6.62
CA HIS A 251 8.71 25.13 -6.04
C HIS A 251 8.85 26.50 -5.39
N ASP A 252 8.38 27.54 -6.09
CA ASP A 252 8.35 28.92 -5.57
C ASP A 252 6.91 29.30 -5.20
N MET A 253 6.35 28.61 -4.20
CA MET A 253 5.10 29.07 -3.60
C MET A 253 5.37 30.37 -2.83
N PRO A 254 4.60 31.45 -3.05
CA PRO A 254 4.85 32.72 -2.39
C PRO A 254 4.64 32.61 -0.89
N THR A 255 5.44 33.34 -0.11
CA THR A 255 5.21 33.49 1.34
C THR A 255 3.80 34.01 1.57
N PRO A 256 2.97 33.35 2.42
CA PRO A 256 1.62 33.82 2.71
C PRO A 256 1.61 35.25 3.26
N TYR A 257 0.76 36.11 2.68
CA TYR A 257 0.70 37.53 3.04
C TYR A 257 0.41 37.76 4.53
N ASP A 258 -0.45 36.91 5.10
CA ASP A 258 -0.93 36.99 6.48
C ASP A 258 0.16 36.72 7.53
N TRP A 259 1.32 36.18 7.12
CA TRP A 259 2.46 35.99 8.01
C TRP A 259 3.18 37.32 8.33
N GLY A 260 2.92 38.38 7.56
CA GLY A 260 3.56 39.69 7.77
C GLY A 260 5.06 39.73 7.46
N LEU A 261 5.61 38.69 6.81
CA LEU A 261 7.04 38.56 6.50
C LEU A 261 7.45 39.18 5.16
N ASN A 262 6.53 39.84 4.46
CA ASN A 262 6.75 40.41 3.11
C ASN A 262 7.86 41.47 3.04
N ARG A 263 8.33 41.97 4.18
CA ARG A 263 9.39 42.99 4.29
C ARG A 263 10.76 42.41 4.60
N VAL A 264 10.85 41.09 4.79
CA VAL A 264 12.06 40.36 5.14
C VAL A 264 12.51 39.51 3.95
N GLU A 265 13.82 39.44 3.73
CA GLU A 265 14.43 38.58 2.72
C GLU A 265 14.07 37.10 2.99
N ARG A 266 13.55 36.42 1.97
CA ARG A 266 13.25 34.99 1.99
C ARG A 266 14.51 34.21 1.62
N VAL A 267 14.85 33.20 2.41
CA VAL A 267 15.98 32.29 2.16
C VAL A 267 15.47 30.85 2.16
N ASP A 268 15.37 30.26 0.97
CA ASP A 268 14.92 28.88 0.80
C ASP A 268 16.06 27.87 0.97
N VAL A 269 15.74 26.69 1.48
CA VAL A 269 16.66 25.57 1.66
C VAL A 269 15.94 24.26 1.37
N ASN A 270 16.69 23.19 1.07
CA ASN A 270 16.10 21.85 1.02
C ASN A 270 15.94 21.29 2.43
N GLN A 271 15.00 20.36 2.64
CA GLN A 271 14.86 19.68 3.93
C GLN A 271 16.17 18.99 4.39
N ALA A 272 16.95 18.46 3.45
CA ALA A 272 18.25 17.85 3.73
C ALA A 272 19.27 18.84 4.32
N ASP A 273 19.11 20.14 4.08
CA ASP A 273 20.01 21.22 4.49
C ASP A 273 19.80 21.62 5.97
N ILE A 274 18.70 21.17 6.60
CA ILE A 274 18.44 21.42 8.03
C ILE A 274 19.42 20.66 8.92
N ALA A 275 19.79 19.43 8.54
CA ALA A 275 20.75 18.63 9.29
C ALA A 275 22.15 19.27 9.39
N PRO A 276 22.80 19.72 8.29
CA PRO A 276 24.06 20.44 8.40
C PRO A 276 23.91 21.77 9.15
N LEU A 277 22.82 22.52 8.96
CA LEU A 277 22.52 23.74 9.72
C LEU A 277 22.56 23.49 11.24
N MET A 278 21.79 22.51 11.72
CA MET A 278 21.73 22.15 13.14
C MET A 278 23.09 21.71 13.68
N SER A 279 23.81 20.87 12.95
CA SER A 279 25.13 20.38 13.40
C SER A 279 26.15 21.49 13.52
N THR A 280 26.17 22.45 12.59
CA THR A 280 27.10 23.57 12.61
C THR A 280 26.76 24.55 13.74
N LEU A 281 25.48 24.83 14.01
CA LEU A 281 25.08 25.66 15.17
C LEU A 281 25.52 25.06 16.50
N LEU A 282 25.49 23.73 16.62
CA LEU A 282 25.97 23.01 17.81
C LEU A 282 27.50 22.89 17.87
N GLY A 283 28.23 23.28 16.82
CA GLY A 283 29.66 23.05 16.71
C GLY A 283 30.03 21.56 16.62
N LEU A 284 29.12 20.74 16.08
CA LEU A 284 29.30 19.30 15.92
C LEU A 284 29.69 18.93 14.49
N PRO A 285 30.37 17.78 14.29
CA PRO A 285 30.63 17.25 12.94
C PRO A 285 29.33 17.05 12.14
N CYS A 286 29.40 17.31 10.83
CA CYS A 286 28.28 17.09 9.92
C CYS A 286 27.80 15.62 9.99
N PRO A 287 26.48 15.34 10.08
CA PRO A 287 25.97 13.97 10.24
C PRO A 287 26.41 13.03 9.12
N VAL A 288 26.71 11.78 9.47
CA VAL A 288 27.43 10.85 8.58
C VAL A 288 26.71 10.53 7.26
N ASN A 289 25.38 10.61 7.25
CA ASN A 289 24.52 10.32 6.10
C ASN A 289 23.91 11.60 5.48
N SER A 290 24.34 12.78 5.92
CA SER A 290 23.82 14.05 5.42
C SER A 290 24.28 14.29 3.99
N VAL A 291 23.34 14.55 3.08
CA VAL A 291 23.60 15.01 1.71
C VAL A 291 23.26 16.49 1.53
N GLY A 292 22.87 17.17 2.63
CA GLY A 292 22.48 18.56 2.61
C GLY A 292 23.65 19.51 2.48
N ASN A 293 23.38 20.66 1.86
CA ASN A 293 24.26 21.81 1.79
C ASN A 293 24.12 22.63 3.08
N LEU A 294 25.21 23.21 3.58
CA LEU A 294 25.15 24.15 4.70
C LEU A 294 24.50 25.48 4.25
N PRO A 295 23.35 25.89 4.81
CA PRO A 295 22.69 27.12 4.37
C PRO A 295 23.28 28.36 5.05
N LEU A 296 24.35 28.91 4.45
CA LEU A 296 25.07 30.09 4.97
C LEU A 296 24.19 31.32 5.17
N GLY A 297 23.08 31.45 4.45
CA GLY A 297 22.13 32.56 4.62
C GLY A 297 21.56 32.68 6.03
N TYR A 298 21.44 31.57 6.76
CA TYR A 298 20.95 31.53 8.14
C TYR A 298 22.05 31.74 9.20
N MET A 299 23.31 31.57 8.84
CA MET A 299 24.42 31.48 9.79
C MET A 299 25.07 32.85 10.03
N LYS A 300 25.37 33.15 11.30
CA LYS A 300 26.19 34.30 11.68
C LYS A 300 27.63 33.85 11.94
N LEU A 301 28.42 33.82 10.87
CA LEU A 301 29.83 33.42 10.89
C LEU A 301 30.69 34.52 10.28
N ASN A 302 31.98 34.55 10.64
CA ASN A 302 32.98 35.34 9.91
C ASN A 302 33.49 34.58 8.68
N GLU A 303 34.18 35.25 7.76
CA GLU A 303 34.64 34.64 6.49
C GLU A 303 35.49 33.37 6.68
N ALA A 304 36.33 33.33 7.73
CA ALA A 304 37.16 32.16 8.01
C ALA A 304 36.30 30.98 8.49
N GLU A 305 35.38 31.25 9.43
CA GLU A 305 34.44 30.26 9.97
C GLU A 305 33.49 29.71 8.89
N GLU A 306 33.02 30.56 7.97
CA GLU A 306 32.17 30.14 6.85
C GLU A 306 32.90 29.11 5.97
N VAL A 307 34.14 29.40 5.58
CA VAL A 307 34.94 28.50 4.74
C VAL A 307 35.23 27.19 5.46
N GLU A 308 35.59 27.23 6.75
CA GLU A 308 35.86 26.03 7.54
C GLU A 308 34.60 25.15 7.69
N ALA A 309 33.44 25.76 7.95
CA ALA A 309 32.17 25.06 8.08
C ALA A 309 31.74 24.41 6.76
N VAL A 310 31.89 25.12 5.63
CA VAL A 310 31.61 24.57 4.30
C VAL A 310 32.59 23.45 3.97
N LEU A 311 33.89 23.62 4.26
CA LEU A 311 34.89 22.57 4.05
C LEU A 311 34.58 21.31 4.87
N ALA A 312 34.10 21.45 6.11
CA ALA A 312 33.69 20.32 6.94
C ALA A 312 32.48 19.57 6.33
N ASN A 313 31.47 20.30 5.84
CA ASN A 313 30.33 19.74 5.11
C ASN A 313 30.80 19.03 3.82
N THR A 314 31.69 19.66 3.04
CA THR A 314 32.29 19.09 1.82
C THR A 314 33.07 17.81 2.12
N LYS A 315 33.95 17.80 3.12
CA LYS A 315 34.72 16.62 3.55
C LYS A 315 33.80 15.47 3.96
N GLN A 316 32.67 15.77 4.61
CA GLN A 316 31.69 14.74 4.99
C GLN A 316 31.02 14.08 3.76
N ILE A 317 30.59 14.88 2.79
CA ILE A 317 29.98 14.37 1.54
C ILE A 317 31.01 13.60 0.72
N LEU A 318 32.25 14.10 0.63
CA LEU A 318 33.36 13.40 -0.02
C LEU A 318 33.66 12.05 0.65
N ASN A 319 33.69 11.98 1.99
CA ASN A 319 33.91 10.71 2.68
C ASN A 319 32.80 9.69 2.43
N GLN A 320 31.54 10.12 2.29
CA GLN A 320 30.45 9.25 1.88
C GLN A 320 30.70 8.69 0.47
N LEU A 321 31.13 9.54 -0.47
CA LEU A 321 31.52 9.13 -1.81
C LEU A 321 32.62 8.07 -1.79
N LEU A 322 33.73 8.35 -1.08
CA LEU A 322 34.87 7.45 -0.98
C LEU A 322 34.47 6.10 -0.38
N ARG A 323 33.61 6.11 0.65
CA ARG A 323 33.08 4.88 1.24
C ARG A 323 32.23 4.09 0.24
N LYS A 324 31.33 4.75 -0.51
CA LYS A 324 30.51 4.08 -1.54
C LYS A 324 31.39 3.54 -2.68
N SER A 325 32.38 4.30 -3.11
CA SER A 325 33.39 3.89 -4.10
C SER A 325 34.10 2.61 -3.66
N HIS A 326 34.57 2.55 -2.41
CA HIS A 326 35.24 1.37 -1.86
C HIS A 326 34.32 0.15 -1.81
N ILE A 327 33.08 0.31 -1.35
CA ILE A 327 32.09 -0.79 -1.33
C ILE A 327 31.79 -1.30 -2.75
N LYS A 328 31.70 -0.40 -3.74
CA LYS A 328 31.52 -0.80 -5.14
C LYS A 328 32.76 -1.50 -5.68
N MET A 329 33.95 -1.00 -5.37
CA MET A 329 35.20 -1.65 -5.77
C MET A 329 35.33 -3.07 -5.22
N SER A 330 34.91 -3.33 -3.97
CA SER A 330 34.99 -4.68 -3.39
C SER A 330 33.97 -5.67 -3.96
N ASN A 331 32.85 -5.18 -4.51
CA ASN A 331 31.70 -6.00 -4.90
C ASN A 331 31.45 -6.04 -6.41
N SER A 332 32.20 -5.27 -7.22
CA SER A 332 32.02 -5.21 -8.68
C SER A 332 33.15 -5.94 -9.41
N LEU A 333 32.79 -6.79 -10.38
CA LEU A 333 33.76 -7.49 -11.24
C LEU A 333 34.58 -6.53 -12.12
N PHE A 334 33.94 -5.44 -12.60
CA PHE A 334 34.56 -4.42 -13.44
C PHE A 334 34.33 -3.04 -12.82
N PHE A 335 35.16 -2.70 -11.84
CA PHE A 335 35.09 -1.41 -11.17
C PHE A 335 35.65 -0.28 -12.04
N LYS A 336 34.90 0.82 -12.13
CA LYS A 336 35.22 2.03 -12.87
C LYS A 336 35.07 3.20 -11.90
N PRO A 337 36.16 3.89 -11.54
CA PRO A 337 36.08 4.99 -10.58
C PRO A 337 35.37 6.20 -11.19
N PHE A 338 34.81 7.05 -10.33
CA PHE A 338 34.33 8.36 -10.72
C PHE A 338 35.52 9.28 -11.06
N LYS A 339 35.85 9.36 -12.35
CA LYS A 339 37.07 10.04 -12.85
C LYS A 339 37.28 11.46 -12.31
N PRO A 340 36.25 12.34 -12.18
CA PRO A 340 36.46 13.71 -11.74
C PRO A 340 37.09 13.87 -10.35
N LEU A 341 37.00 12.85 -9.47
CA LEU A 341 37.48 12.93 -8.08
C LEU A 341 38.62 11.95 -7.75
N VAL A 342 39.33 11.47 -8.77
CA VAL A 342 40.51 10.61 -8.56
C VAL A 342 41.61 11.38 -7.81
N ASP A 343 41.78 12.67 -8.08
CA ASP A 343 42.77 13.55 -7.43
C ASP A 343 42.15 14.52 -6.41
N HIS A 344 41.15 14.04 -5.66
CA HIS A 344 40.50 14.84 -4.61
C HIS A 344 41.50 15.30 -3.53
N SER A 345 42.57 14.54 -3.28
CA SER A 345 43.63 14.90 -2.33
C SER A 345 44.33 16.21 -2.70
N SER A 346 44.65 16.41 -4.00
CA SER A 346 45.22 17.67 -4.48
C SER A 346 44.26 18.84 -4.28
N SER A 347 42.96 18.64 -4.53
CA SER A 347 41.93 19.66 -4.31
C SER A 347 41.83 20.05 -2.84
N LEU A 348 41.85 19.08 -1.92
CA LEU A 348 41.85 19.34 -0.48
C LEU A 348 43.09 20.11 -0.04
N SER A 349 44.28 19.71 -0.49
CA SER A 349 45.53 20.42 -0.19
C SER A 349 45.50 21.87 -0.68
N GLN A 350 44.99 22.12 -1.89
CA GLN A 350 44.84 23.48 -2.43
C GLN A 350 43.87 24.33 -1.60
N ILE A 351 42.77 23.74 -1.10
CA ILE A 351 41.85 24.44 -0.21
C ILE A 351 42.56 24.82 1.11
N ASP A 352 43.28 23.87 1.72
CA ASP A 352 44.00 24.11 2.98
C ASP A 352 45.11 25.18 2.81
N GLU A 353 45.79 25.21 1.66
CA GLU A 353 46.75 26.27 1.29
C GLU A 353 46.08 27.64 1.13
N LEU A 354 44.93 27.71 0.44
CA LEU A 354 44.17 28.95 0.26
C LEU A 354 43.65 29.51 1.58
N ILE A 355 43.18 28.64 2.49
CA ILE A 355 42.77 29.00 3.85
C ILE A 355 43.96 29.56 4.63
N SER A 356 45.11 28.88 4.58
CA SER A 356 46.35 29.33 5.25
C SER A 356 46.83 30.68 4.72
N ALA A 357 46.65 30.93 3.43
CA ALA A 357 46.94 32.21 2.77
C ALA A 357 45.86 33.29 2.99
N LYS A 358 44.80 33.01 3.77
CA LYS A 358 43.64 33.90 4.02
C LYS A 358 42.88 34.32 2.75
N ARG A 359 42.91 33.49 1.69
CA ARG A 359 42.17 33.70 0.44
C ARG A 359 40.81 33.00 0.50
N TYR A 360 39.96 33.45 1.41
CA TYR A 360 38.71 32.76 1.78
C TYR A 360 37.71 32.59 0.63
N GLU A 361 37.53 33.60 -0.22
CA GLU A 361 36.61 33.52 -1.36
C GLU A 361 36.99 32.42 -2.36
N ALA A 362 38.29 32.31 -2.68
CA ALA A 362 38.80 31.27 -3.57
C ALA A 362 38.69 29.87 -2.93
N ALA A 363 38.98 29.77 -1.63
CA ALA A 363 38.82 28.52 -0.87
C ALA A 363 37.35 28.06 -0.82
N MET A 364 36.42 28.99 -0.57
CA MET A 364 34.98 28.73 -0.56
C MET A 364 34.51 28.14 -1.89
N LYS A 365 34.88 28.80 -3.00
CA LYS A 365 34.51 28.36 -4.34
C LYS A 365 35.00 26.94 -4.62
N LEU A 366 36.27 26.66 -4.34
CA LEU A 366 36.86 25.34 -4.57
C LEU A 366 36.23 24.26 -3.67
N ALA A 367 35.89 24.59 -2.42
CA ALA A 367 35.20 23.68 -1.50
C ALA A 367 33.76 23.36 -1.96
N VAL A 368 33.04 24.35 -2.49
CA VAL A 368 31.71 24.18 -3.08
C VAL A 368 31.77 23.34 -4.35
N ASP A 369 32.73 23.60 -5.24
CA ASP A 369 32.92 22.83 -6.48
C ASP A 369 33.24 21.36 -6.16
N LEU A 370 34.13 21.11 -5.18
CA LEU A 370 34.46 19.77 -4.71
C LEU A 370 33.23 19.04 -4.12
N ARG A 371 32.38 19.75 -3.37
CA ARG A 371 31.13 19.20 -2.83
C ARG A 371 30.18 18.80 -3.96
N ASN A 372 29.97 19.69 -4.93
CA ASN A 372 29.06 19.45 -6.04
C ASN A 372 29.51 18.24 -6.86
N LEU A 373 30.81 18.13 -7.19
CA LEU A 373 31.39 16.93 -7.79
C LEU A 373 31.20 15.69 -6.92
N SER A 374 31.28 15.82 -5.59
CA SER A 374 31.10 14.70 -4.67
C SER A 374 29.65 14.21 -4.64
N LEU A 375 28.67 15.12 -4.70
CA LEU A 375 27.25 14.80 -4.84
C LEU A 375 26.97 14.11 -6.19
N GLU A 376 27.55 14.61 -7.28
CA GLU A 376 27.48 13.94 -8.60
C GLU A 376 28.08 12.54 -8.57
N GLY A 377 29.22 12.37 -7.90
CA GLY A 377 29.84 11.06 -7.71
C GLY A 377 28.98 10.11 -6.86
N LEU A 378 28.28 10.63 -5.83
CA LEU A 378 27.36 9.83 -5.02
C LEU A 378 26.22 9.32 -5.88
N HIS A 379 25.65 10.18 -6.73
CA HIS A 379 24.63 9.82 -7.70
C HIS A 379 25.16 8.78 -8.70
N TYR A 380 26.37 8.96 -9.24
CA TYR A 380 27.03 7.99 -10.11
C TYR A 380 27.12 6.59 -9.47
N PHE A 381 27.52 6.50 -8.20
CA PHE A 381 27.59 5.21 -7.50
C PHE A 381 26.23 4.64 -7.09
N GLN A 382 25.22 5.49 -6.88
CA GLN A 382 23.83 5.04 -6.65
C GLN A 382 23.25 4.39 -7.92
N THR A 383 23.51 4.95 -9.10
CA THR A 383 23.02 4.42 -10.39
C THR A 383 24.04 3.52 -11.09
N TYR A 384 25.12 3.11 -10.42
CA TYR A 384 26.29 2.45 -11.03
C TYR A 384 25.94 1.18 -11.82
N ASP A 385 25.12 0.31 -11.20
CA ASP A 385 24.75 -0.98 -11.77
C ASP A 385 23.50 -0.89 -12.67
N TRP A 386 22.91 0.29 -12.83
CA TRP A 386 21.64 0.47 -13.53
C TRP A 386 21.70 -0.05 -14.96
N LEU A 387 22.73 0.32 -15.73
CA LEU A 387 22.87 -0.12 -17.13
C LEU A 387 23.09 -1.63 -17.24
N MET A 388 23.90 -2.20 -16.34
CA MET A 388 24.15 -3.64 -16.30
C MET A 388 22.87 -4.40 -15.98
N LEU A 389 22.14 -3.99 -14.94
CA LEU A 389 20.89 -4.61 -14.53
C LEU A 389 19.84 -4.52 -15.65
N MET A 390 19.69 -3.34 -16.27
CA MET A 390 18.80 -3.12 -17.41
C MET A 390 19.15 -4.05 -18.58
N THR A 391 20.44 -4.20 -18.89
CA THR A 391 20.93 -5.05 -19.98
C THR A 391 20.70 -6.53 -19.69
N VAL A 392 21.06 -7.01 -18.50
CA VAL A 392 20.91 -8.43 -18.11
C VAL A 392 19.44 -8.84 -18.12
N ILE A 393 18.56 -8.01 -17.55
CA ILE A 393 17.12 -8.28 -17.55
C ILE A 393 16.57 -8.28 -18.98
N THR A 394 16.92 -7.28 -19.79
CA THR A 394 16.46 -7.18 -21.19
C THR A 394 16.92 -8.37 -22.02
N LEU A 395 18.19 -8.79 -21.89
CA LEU A 395 18.73 -9.96 -22.58
C LEU A 395 18.06 -11.26 -22.11
N GLY A 396 17.81 -11.39 -20.79
CA GLY A 396 17.13 -12.53 -20.21
C GLY A 396 15.71 -12.70 -20.78
N TYR A 397 14.90 -11.64 -20.75
CA TYR A 397 13.56 -11.67 -21.34
C TYR A 397 13.61 -11.83 -22.87
N THR A 398 14.48 -11.13 -23.58
CA THR A 398 14.58 -11.25 -25.05
C THR A 398 14.97 -12.67 -25.47
N GLY A 399 15.96 -13.27 -24.80
CA GLY A 399 16.37 -14.65 -25.04
C GLY A 399 15.25 -15.64 -24.76
N TRP A 400 14.54 -15.47 -23.64
CA TRP A 400 13.38 -16.30 -23.29
C TRP A 400 12.24 -16.18 -24.32
N MET A 401 11.91 -14.95 -24.74
CA MET A 401 10.90 -14.72 -25.78
C MET A 401 11.28 -15.34 -27.13
N ILE A 402 12.56 -15.29 -27.53
CA ILE A 402 13.04 -15.97 -28.74
C ILE A 402 12.86 -17.48 -28.61
N VAL A 403 13.22 -18.07 -27.46
CA VAL A 403 13.04 -19.51 -27.21
C VAL A 403 11.56 -19.89 -27.29
N LEU A 404 10.67 -19.10 -26.68
CA LEU A 404 9.22 -19.32 -26.76
C LEU A 404 8.70 -19.21 -28.18
N ALA A 405 9.09 -18.17 -28.93
CA ALA A 405 8.67 -17.98 -30.31
C ALA A 405 9.13 -19.12 -31.22
N LEU A 406 10.41 -19.54 -31.10
CA LEU A 406 10.94 -20.68 -31.83
C LEU A 406 10.22 -21.98 -31.46
N HIS A 407 9.94 -22.20 -30.17
CA HIS A 407 9.17 -23.36 -29.71
C HIS A 407 7.76 -23.38 -30.28
N VAL A 408 7.06 -22.24 -30.31
CA VAL A 408 5.71 -22.13 -30.91
C VAL A 408 5.75 -22.41 -32.41
N LEU A 409 6.72 -21.83 -33.13
CA LEU A 409 6.88 -22.03 -34.57
C LEU A 409 7.22 -23.49 -34.90
N GLN A 410 8.10 -24.13 -34.14
CA GLN A 410 8.53 -25.52 -34.39
C GLN A 410 7.47 -26.55 -33.98
N CYS A 411 6.81 -26.39 -32.84
CA CYS A 411 5.92 -27.42 -32.31
C CYS A 411 4.45 -27.25 -32.73
N TYR A 412 4.02 -26.04 -33.09
CA TYR A 412 2.60 -25.73 -33.25
C TYR A 412 2.25 -25.01 -34.56
N SER A 413 3.22 -24.64 -35.40
CA SER A 413 2.97 -24.02 -36.72
C SER A 413 3.28 -24.97 -37.88
N SER A 414 2.70 -24.70 -39.06
CA SER A 414 2.93 -25.48 -40.28
C SER A 414 4.37 -25.40 -40.80
N LEU A 415 5.17 -24.43 -40.33
CA LEU A 415 6.55 -24.21 -40.76
C LEU A 415 7.49 -25.38 -40.38
N SER A 416 7.11 -26.22 -39.41
CA SER A 416 7.85 -27.43 -39.05
C SER A 416 7.73 -28.55 -40.09
N GLY A 417 6.67 -28.56 -40.91
CA GLY A 417 6.45 -29.58 -41.94
C GLY A 417 7.52 -29.56 -43.03
N ASP A 418 8.06 -28.38 -43.35
CA ASP A 418 9.07 -28.21 -44.40
C ASP A 418 10.50 -28.53 -43.93
N LEU A 419 10.84 -28.32 -42.64
CA LEU A 419 12.14 -28.73 -42.10
C LEU A 419 12.24 -30.25 -41.83
N SER A 420 11.12 -30.91 -41.53
CA SER A 420 11.10 -32.35 -41.18
C SER A 420 11.08 -33.30 -42.39
N ARG A 421 11.12 -32.78 -43.62
CA ARG A 421 11.19 -33.61 -44.85
C ARG A 421 12.57 -34.25 -45.07
N LYS A 422 13.57 -33.94 -44.22
CA LYS A 422 14.87 -34.61 -44.14
C LYS A 422 15.06 -35.29 -42.78
N GLY A 423 14.57 -36.53 -42.64
CA GLY A 423 14.94 -37.41 -41.53
C GLY A 423 13.76 -38.04 -40.81
N HIS A 424 13.07 -38.97 -41.48
CA HIS A 424 12.03 -39.77 -40.84
C HIS A 424 12.60 -41.10 -40.32
N LEU A 425 12.16 -41.49 -39.12
CA LEU A 425 12.17 -42.82 -38.46
C LEU A 425 12.98 -42.87 -37.15
N SER A 426 12.47 -42.25 -36.08
CA SER A 426 12.69 -42.71 -34.67
C SER A 426 11.91 -41.92 -33.58
N VAL A 427 11.27 -40.79 -33.89
CA VAL A 427 10.83 -39.84 -32.84
C VAL A 427 9.43 -40.09 -32.24
N GLN A 428 8.57 -40.90 -32.89
CA GLN A 428 7.14 -40.94 -32.56
C GLN A 428 6.79 -41.65 -31.23
N LYS A 429 7.73 -42.39 -30.62
CA LYS A 429 7.58 -42.97 -29.26
C LYS A 429 8.16 -42.09 -28.14
N ARG A 430 8.79 -40.96 -28.47
CA ARG A 430 9.49 -40.08 -27.51
C ARG A 430 8.66 -38.86 -27.08
N HIS A 431 7.63 -38.48 -27.85
CA HIS A 431 6.83 -37.27 -27.61
C HIS A 431 5.90 -37.35 -26.39
N SER A 432 5.18 -38.47 -26.21
CA SER A 432 4.27 -38.62 -25.05
C SER A 432 4.99 -38.80 -23.70
N ARG A 433 6.29 -39.11 -23.71
CA ARG A 433 7.13 -39.14 -22.50
C ARG A 433 7.67 -37.74 -22.17
N LYS A 434 8.11 -36.99 -23.19
CA LYS A 434 8.64 -35.63 -23.00
C LYS A 434 7.59 -34.59 -22.58
N GLU A 435 6.34 -34.72 -22.99
CA GLU A 435 5.27 -33.81 -22.56
C GLU A 435 4.94 -33.96 -21.07
N ALA A 436 5.04 -35.18 -20.53
CA ALA A 436 4.97 -35.41 -19.09
C ALA A 436 6.24 -34.88 -18.39
N ASP A 437 7.42 -35.09 -18.98
CA ASP A 437 8.69 -34.66 -18.39
C ASP A 437 8.87 -33.12 -18.34
N VAL A 438 8.37 -32.36 -19.32
CA VAL A 438 8.49 -30.88 -19.32
C VAL A 438 7.54 -30.24 -18.30
N VAL A 439 6.32 -30.77 -18.17
CA VAL A 439 5.40 -30.35 -17.11
C VAL A 439 5.95 -30.77 -15.74
N GLN A 440 6.52 -31.96 -15.62
CA GLN A 440 7.11 -32.44 -14.37
C GLN A 440 8.43 -31.72 -14.00
N ALA A 441 9.21 -31.27 -14.98
CA ALA A 441 10.42 -30.46 -14.77
C ALA A 441 10.11 -29.00 -14.38
N LEU A 442 8.98 -28.45 -14.82
CA LEU A 442 8.50 -27.12 -14.38
C LEU A 442 7.98 -27.13 -12.93
N PHE A 443 7.65 -28.30 -12.36
CA PHE A 443 7.10 -28.45 -11.01
C PHE A 443 8.00 -29.21 -10.01
N HIS A 444 9.16 -29.74 -10.43
CA HIS A 444 10.14 -30.29 -9.49
C HIS A 444 11.07 -29.18 -8.96
N THR A 445 11.01 -28.94 -7.66
CA THR A 445 11.82 -27.98 -6.90
C THR A 445 13.30 -28.34 -6.76
N ASP A 446 13.80 -29.34 -7.49
CA ASP A 446 15.13 -29.92 -7.25
C ASP A 446 16.23 -29.41 -8.20
N TYR A 447 15.93 -28.45 -9.08
CA TYR A 447 16.93 -27.83 -9.98
C TYR A 447 17.52 -26.50 -9.49
N PHE A 448 17.12 -26.02 -8.30
CA PHE A 448 17.79 -24.90 -7.62
C PHE A 448 18.46 -25.39 -6.33
N GLY A 449 19.54 -26.16 -6.48
CA GLY A 449 20.50 -26.38 -5.41
C GLY A 449 21.27 -25.08 -5.13
N TRP A 450 20.75 -24.25 -4.23
CA TRP A 450 21.55 -23.21 -3.59
C TRP A 450 22.52 -23.87 -2.62
N SER A 451 23.71 -24.18 -3.10
CA SER A 451 24.87 -24.48 -2.26
C SER A 451 25.25 -23.19 -1.54
N PHE A 452 24.86 -23.04 -0.27
CA PHE A 452 25.51 -22.07 0.62
C PHE A 452 26.96 -22.50 0.82
N VAL A 453 27.86 -21.97 -0.01
CA VAL A 453 29.29 -21.90 0.33
C VAL A 453 29.42 -20.74 1.30
N GLY A 454 29.30 -21.03 2.59
CA GLY A 454 29.68 -20.12 3.65
C GLY A 454 31.19 -20.16 3.79
N ASP A 455 31.87 -19.16 3.24
CA ASP A 455 33.28 -18.93 3.53
C ASP A 455 33.45 -18.68 5.03
N GLY A 456 34.29 -19.53 5.64
CA GLY A 456 34.62 -19.46 7.05
C GLY A 456 35.42 -18.20 7.36
N VAL A 457 34.87 -17.36 8.23
CA VAL A 457 35.66 -16.44 9.05
C VAL A 457 35.91 -17.12 10.38
N SER A 458 37.20 -17.39 10.63
CA SER A 458 37.75 -17.92 11.87
C SER A 458 37.59 -16.91 13.01
N VAL A 459 37.00 -17.35 14.11
CA VAL A 459 37.19 -16.70 15.42
C VAL A 459 37.57 -17.77 16.43
N ASN A 460 38.82 -17.66 16.88
CA ASN A 460 39.41 -18.43 17.98
C ASN A 460 38.58 -18.29 19.27
N LYS A 461 38.28 -19.42 19.91
CA LYS A 461 38.24 -19.51 21.38
C LYS A 461 38.49 -20.94 21.86
N ALA A 462 39.54 -21.08 22.66
CA ALA A 462 39.97 -22.29 23.36
C ALA A 462 39.21 -22.43 24.72
N PRO A 463 39.48 -23.43 25.58
CA PRO A 463 38.56 -24.55 25.81
C PRO A 463 38.09 -24.69 27.28
N ASN A 464 37.33 -25.77 27.52
CA ASN A 464 36.91 -26.36 28.82
C ASN A 464 35.59 -25.77 29.40
N THR A 465 34.61 -26.53 29.89
CA THR A 465 34.57 -27.94 30.35
C THR A 465 33.12 -28.45 30.39
N GLU A 466 32.95 -29.70 29.95
CA GLU A 466 31.99 -30.75 30.35
C GLU A 466 30.58 -30.42 30.91
N SER A 467 29.54 -30.92 30.24
CA SER A 467 28.86 -32.16 30.66
C SER A 467 27.92 -32.71 29.57
N ARG A 468 28.10 -34.00 29.29
CA ARG A 468 27.35 -34.81 28.31
C ARG A 468 25.98 -35.18 28.86
N THR A 469 24.94 -34.96 28.05
CA THR A 469 23.77 -35.87 27.97
C THR A 469 23.34 -35.99 26.52
N THR A 470 23.74 -37.09 25.90
CA THR A 470 23.30 -37.56 24.59
C THR A 470 21.92 -38.21 24.69
N PHE A 471 20.95 -37.71 23.93
CA PHE A 471 19.82 -38.53 23.46
C PHE A 471 19.69 -38.35 21.95
N VAL A 472 20.13 -39.37 21.23
CA VAL A 472 19.88 -39.57 19.80
C VAL A 472 18.52 -40.26 19.69
N THR A 473 17.57 -39.67 18.96
CA THR A 473 16.42 -40.40 18.43
C THR A 473 16.13 -40.00 16.98
N PRO A 474 15.69 -40.94 16.12
CA PRO A 474 15.74 -40.80 14.66
C PRO A 474 14.52 -40.06 14.11
N VAL A 475 14.75 -39.26 13.07
CA VAL A 475 13.73 -38.61 12.24
C VAL A 475 13.03 -39.67 11.37
N HIS A 476 12.18 -40.49 11.98
CA HIS A 476 11.18 -41.34 11.30
C HIS A 476 10.10 -41.73 12.32
N LYS A 477 9.18 -40.80 12.63
CA LYS A 477 7.81 -41.02 13.14
C LYS A 477 7.16 -39.69 13.51
N LEU A 478 6.60 -38.98 12.53
CA LEU A 478 5.61 -37.92 12.76
C LEU A 478 4.53 -37.96 11.66
N ALA A 479 4.12 -39.18 11.31
CA ALA A 479 2.93 -39.47 10.52
C ALA A 479 2.00 -40.36 11.35
N SER A 480 1.48 -39.85 12.46
CA SER A 480 0.17 -40.23 13.01
C SER A 480 -0.10 -39.46 14.31
N CYS A 481 -0.94 -38.43 14.25
CA CYS A 481 -1.73 -37.99 15.40
C CYS A 481 -3.13 -37.66 14.89
N ARG A 482 -4.09 -38.48 15.33
CA ARG A 482 -5.52 -38.37 15.04
C ARG A 482 -6.08 -37.20 15.85
N PHE A 483 -6.73 -36.27 15.18
CA PHE A 483 -7.73 -35.39 15.80
C PHE A 483 -9.11 -35.93 15.42
N PHE A 484 -9.99 -36.09 16.43
CA PHE A 484 -11.39 -36.54 16.45
C PHE A 484 -11.64 -37.88 17.17
N ASP A 485 -12.41 -37.72 18.24
CA ASP A 485 -12.92 -38.72 19.18
C ASP A 485 -13.98 -39.61 18.53
N GLY A 486 -13.97 -40.89 18.93
CA GLY A 486 -14.68 -41.99 18.28
C GLY A 486 -16.16 -42.05 18.64
N SER A 487 -16.98 -41.20 18.03
CA SER A 487 -18.42 -41.45 17.88
C SER A 487 -18.81 -41.51 16.41
N SER A 488 -19.37 -42.64 16.01
CA SER A 488 -19.76 -43.00 14.64
C SER A 488 -20.92 -42.14 14.15
N VAL A 489 -20.61 -40.98 13.56
CA VAL A 489 -21.54 -40.26 12.69
C VAL A 489 -21.46 -40.91 11.30
N VAL A 490 -22.46 -41.74 11.00
CA VAL A 490 -22.67 -42.33 9.67
C VAL A 490 -22.98 -41.21 8.68
N PHE A 491 -21.96 -40.68 7.99
CA PHE A 491 -22.20 -39.95 6.75
C PHE A 491 -22.60 -40.97 5.68
N ARG A 492 -23.91 -41.05 5.41
CA ARG A 492 -24.44 -41.73 4.22
C ARG A 492 -23.65 -41.25 3.00
N LYS A 493 -23.17 -42.21 2.20
CA LYS A 493 -22.67 -42.06 0.83
C LYS A 493 -23.36 -40.88 0.14
N TRP A 494 -22.65 -39.77 -0.04
CA TRP A 494 -23.03 -38.80 -1.05
C TRP A 494 -22.69 -39.42 -2.40
N HIS A 495 -23.70 -39.60 -3.25
CA HIS A 495 -23.51 -40.01 -4.62
C HIS A 495 -22.51 -39.07 -5.32
N PRO A 496 -21.61 -39.59 -6.17
CA PRO A 496 -20.82 -38.71 -7.02
C PRO A 496 -21.79 -38.02 -7.98
N PHE A 497 -22.05 -36.73 -7.76
CA PHE A 497 -22.74 -35.90 -8.72
C PHE A 497 -21.83 -35.73 -9.95
N THR A 498 -21.91 -36.67 -10.88
CA THR A 498 -21.35 -36.51 -12.22
C THR A 498 -22.18 -35.48 -12.97
N PHE A 499 -21.80 -34.20 -12.89
CA PHE A 499 -22.39 -33.16 -13.72
C PHE A 499 -21.97 -33.40 -15.18
N LYS A 500 -22.94 -33.70 -16.05
CA LYS A 500 -22.76 -33.67 -17.50
C LYS A 500 -22.54 -32.21 -17.92
N PHE A 501 -21.31 -31.87 -18.27
CA PHE A 501 -20.95 -30.53 -18.75
C PHE A 501 -21.52 -30.34 -20.15
N ASN A 502 -22.55 -29.50 -20.24
CA ASN A 502 -23.16 -29.09 -21.51
C ASN A 502 -22.86 -27.59 -21.68
N ILE A 503 -22.46 -27.14 -22.88
CA ILE A 503 -22.20 -25.72 -23.17
C ILE A 503 -23.37 -24.82 -22.69
N PRO A 504 -24.66 -25.21 -22.86
CA PRO A 504 -25.78 -24.46 -22.28
C PRO A 504 -25.79 -24.38 -20.75
N TRP A 505 -25.26 -25.39 -20.05
CA TRP A 505 -25.16 -25.43 -18.59
C TRP A 505 -24.06 -24.48 -18.08
N PHE A 506 -22.94 -24.33 -18.80
CA PHE A 506 -21.94 -23.28 -18.55
C PHE A 506 -22.53 -21.89 -18.81
N CYS A 507 -23.30 -21.72 -19.90
CA CYS A 507 -23.92 -20.45 -20.28
C CYS A 507 -25.03 -19.99 -19.32
N ALA A 508 -25.74 -20.92 -18.68
CA ALA A 508 -26.89 -20.59 -17.83
C ALA A 508 -26.61 -20.72 -16.32
N SER A 509 -25.74 -21.65 -15.89
CA SER A 509 -25.68 -22.09 -14.47
C SER A 509 -24.51 -21.48 -13.70
N ILE A 510 -23.36 -21.25 -14.35
CA ILE A 510 -22.21 -20.59 -13.70
C ILE A 510 -22.46 -19.08 -13.57
N PRO A 511 -22.90 -18.35 -14.62
CA PRO A 511 -23.31 -16.97 -14.46
C PRO A 511 -24.43 -16.82 -13.46
N SER A 512 -25.45 -17.69 -13.43
CA SER A 512 -26.56 -17.54 -12.46
C SER A 512 -26.18 -17.86 -11.00
N SER A 513 -25.38 -18.90 -10.75
CA SER A 513 -24.90 -19.22 -9.38
C SER A 513 -23.89 -18.19 -8.86
N VAL A 514 -22.98 -17.72 -9.72
CA VAL A 514 -22.07 -16.60 -9.41
C VAL A 514 -22.85 -15.30 -9.26
N TYR A 515 -23.87 -15.05 -10.08
CA TYR A 515 -24.76 -13.89 -9.99
C TYR A 515 -25.55 -13.88 -8.68
N TRP A 516 -26.06 -15.02 -8.21
CA TRP A 516 -26.71 -15.14 -6.91
C TRP A 516 -25.74 -14.92 -5.73
N VAL A 517 -24.51 -15.45 -5.81
CA VAL A 517 -23.46 -15.17 -4.82
C VAL A 517 -23.02 -13.70 -4.88
N CYS A 518 -22.94 -13.07 -6.06
CA CYS A 518 -22.56 -11.67 -6.25
C CYS A 518 -23.67 -10.67 -5.85
N LEU A 519 -24.95 -11.02 -6.05
CA LEU A 519 -26.07 -10.24 -5.50
C LEU A 519 -26.01 -10.20 -3.96
N SER A 520 -25.44 -11.25 -3.35
CA SER A 520 -25.22 -11.35 -1.92
C SER A 520 -24.01 -10.54 -1.44
N THR A 521 -23.07 -10.14 -2.32
CA THR A 521 -21.81 -9.47 -1.96
C THR A 521 -21.84 -7.93 -2.08
N LYS A 522 -22.69 -7.33 -2.94
CA LYS A 522 -22.91 -5.87 -3.08
C LYS A 522 -24.06 -5.56 -4.06
N LEU A 523 -24.93 -4.60 -3.74
CA LEU A 523 -25.93 -4.01 -4.69
C LEU A 523 -25.31 -2.92 -5.60
N GLY A 524 -24.03 -3.06 -6.00
CA GLY A 524 -23.25 -2.01 -6.68
C GLY A 524 -22.71 -2.37 -8.08
N TYR A 525 -21.83 -1.52 -8.64
CA TYR A 525 -21.21 -1.64 -9.98
C TYR A 525 -20.49 -2.99 -10.21
N GLU A 526 -19.99 -3.64 -9.17
CA GLU A 526 -19.26 -4.90 -9.26
C GLU A 526 -20.15 -6.04 -9.81
N ALA A 527 -21.42 -6.15 -9.39
CA ALA A 527 -22.34 -7.17 -9.90
C ALA A 527 -22.67 -6.94 -11.38
N VAL A 528 -22.75 -5.68 -11.80
CA VAL A 528 -22.91 -5.28 -13.19
C VAL A 528 -21.67 -5.67 -14.00
N PHE A 529 -20.46 -5.48 -13.44
CA PHE A 529 -19.21 -5.89 -14.07
C PHE A 529 -19.16 -7.39 -14.37
N TYR A 530 -19.50 -8.26 -13.41
CA TYR A 530 -19.51 -9.71 -13.66
C TYR A 530 -20.51 -10.11 -14.76
N SER A 531 -21.68 -9.48 -14.78
CA SER A 531 -22.72 -9.74 -15.79
C SER A 531 -22.26 -9.27 -17.18
N ALA A 532 -21.68 -8.07 -17.25
CA ALA A 532 -21.12 -7.52 -18.49
C ALA A 532 -19.95 -8.38 -19.00
N LEU A 533 -19.04 -8.79 -18.12
CA LEU A 533 -17.93 -9.68 -18.46
C LEU A 533 -18.43 -11.01 -19.01
N ALA A 534 -19.46 -11.61 -18.40
CA ALA A 534 -20.06 -12.85 -18.90
C ALA A 534 -20.66 -12.67 -20.31
N VAL A 535 -21.37 -11.57 -20.57
CA VAL A 535 -21.92 -11.26 -21.90
C VAL A 535 -20.80 -11.09 -22.93
N VAL A 536 -19.73 -10.38 -22.59
CA VAL A 536 -18.55 -10.20 -23.46
C VAL A 536 -17.88 -11.54 -23.76
N LEU A 537 -17.68 -12.40 -22.75
CA LEU A 537 -17.10 -13.73 -22.94
C LEU A 537 -17.99 -14.62 -23.83
N MET A 538 -19.31 -14.54 -23.68
CA MET A 538 -20.26 -15.25 -24.54
C MET A 538 -20.19 -14.75 -25.99
N ALA A 539 -20.18 -13.43 -26.19
CA ALA A 539 -20.03 -12.84 -27.51
C ALA A 539 -18.71 -13.28 -28.17
N TRP A 540 -17.62 -13.33 -27.40
CA TRP A 540 -16.31 -13.78 -27.88
C TRP A 540 -16.31 -15.26 -28.32
N ILE A 541 -16.91 -16.16 -27.52
CA ILE A 541 -17.05 -17.58 -27.88
C ILE A 541 -17.87 -17.73 -29.17
N LEU A 542 -18.99 -17.01 -29.30
CA LEU A 542 -19.86 -17.06 -30.48
C LEU A 542 -19.16 -16.52 -31.71
N PHE A 543 -18.43 -15.41 -31.57
CA PHE A 543 -17.66 -14.80 -32.65
C PHE A 543 -16.60 -15.75 -33.20
N GLU A 544 -15.79 -16.36 -32.35
CA GLU A 544 -14.73 -17.28 -32.79
C GLU A 544 -15.32 -18.55 -33.43
N ASN A 545 -16.44 -19.05 -32.90
CA ASN A 545 -17.14 -20.19 -33.49
C ASN A 545 -17.72 -19.86 -34.88
N ALA A 546 -18.35 -18.69 -35.03
CA ALA A 546 -18.90 -18.22 -36.30
C ALA A 546 -17.79 -17.96 -37.33
N SER A 547 -16.69 -17.34 -36.92
CA SER A 547 -15.52 -17.09 -37.76
C SER A 547 -14.90 -18.40 -38.27
N HIS A 548 -14.80 -19.42 -37.41
CA HIS A 548 -14.31 -20.75 -37.81
C HIS A 548 -15.24 -21.44 -38.80
N HIS A 549 -16.56 -21.39 -38.58
CA HIS A 549 -17.54 -21.94 -39.53
C HIS A 549 -17.53 -21.22 -40.88
N SER A 550 -17.40 -19.88 -40.89
CA SER A 550 -17.30 -19.10 -42.12
C SER A 550 -16.01 -19.36 -42.89
N SER A 551 -14.88 -19.50 -42.19
CA SER A 551 -13.59 -19.87 -42.81
C SER A 551 -13.66 -21.25 -43.45
N LYS A 552 -14.23 -22.23 -42.73
CA LYS A 552 -14.39 -23.60 -43.25
C LYS A 552 -15.34 -23.67 -44.44
N ALA A 553 -16.39 -22.84 -44.46
CA ALA A 553 -17.31 -22.73 -45.60
C ALA A 553 -16.61 -22.15 -46.85
N LYS A 554 -15.74 -21.15 -46.67
CA LYS A 554 -14.92 -20.58 -47.76
C LYS A 554 -13.90 -21.60 -48.30
N ASP A 555 -13.22 -22.32 -47.41
CA ASP A 555 -12.27 -23.37 -47.83
C ASP A 555 -12.99 -24.50 -48.58
N SER A 556 -14.17 -24.92 -48.13
CA SER A 556 -14.97 -25.94 -48.84
C SER A 556 -15.51 -25.49 -50.20
N SER A 557 -15.64 -24.18 -50.44
CA SER A 557 -16.04 -23.63 -51.75
C SER A 557 -14.87 -23.40 -52.71
N LEU A 558 -13.63 -23.39 -52.20
CA LEU A 558 -12.40 -23.20 -53.00
C LEU A 558 -11.67 -24.53 -53.27
N SER A 559 -12.00 -25.60 -52.55
CA SER A 559 -11.35 -26.91 -52.64
C SER A 559 -12.14 -27.95 -53.44
N GLU A 560 -12.54 -27.65 -54.67
CA GLU A 560 -12.97 -28.69 -55.64
C GLU A 560 -11.86 -29.12 -56.60
N GLU A 561 -10.72 -28.43 -56.66
CA GLU A 561 -9.74 -28.65 -57.74
C GLU A 561 -8.36 -29.21 -57.36
N ASN A 562 -8.04 -29.53 -56.09
CA ASN A 562 -6.79 -30.24 -55.78
C ASN A 562 -6.94 -31.20 -54.59
N ARG A 563 -7.19 -32.48 -54.89
CA ARG A 563 -7.02 -33.60 -53.94
C ARG A 563 -5.57 -34.08 -53.99
N GLU A 564 -4.72 -33.47 -53.17
CA GLU A 564 -3.52 -34.16 -52.67
C GLU A 564 -3.77 -34.59 -51.22
N GLU A 565 -3.41 -35.85 -50.93
CA GLU A 565 -3.58 -36.51 -49.64
C GLU A 565 -2.90 -35.73 -48.51
N HIS A 566 -3.68 -34.96 -47.76
CA HIS A 566 -3.23 -34.46 -46.47
C HIS A 566 -3.26 -35.62 -45.47
N VAL A 567 -2.09 -36.25 -45.29
CA VAL A 567 -1.84 -37.27 -44.26
C VAL A 567 -2.22 -36.70 -42.89
N THR A 568 -3.34 -37.20 -42.37
CA THR A 568 -3.82 -36.96 -41.02
C THR A 568 -2.85 -37.55 -40.01
N ILE A 569 -2.09 -36.69 -39.33
CA ILE A 569 -1.42 -37.04 -38.08
C ILE A 569 -2.52 -37.13 -37.01
N GLY A 570 -2.57 -38.25 -36.30
CA GLY A 570 -3.66 -38.65 -35.39
C GLY A 570 -3.81 -37.84 -34.10
N SER A 571 -3.95 -36.52 -34.19
CA SER A 571 -4.46 -35.67 -33.10
C SER A 571 -5.60 -34.81 -33.65
N GLU A 572 -6.71 -34.73 -32.93
CA GLU A 572 -7.94 -34.00 -33.31
C GLU A 572 -7.78 -32.45 -33.45
N GLU A 573 -6.56 -31.93 -33.57
CA GLU A 573 -6.18 -30.51 -33.53
C GLU A 573 -5.47 -30.07 -34.82
N ARG A 574 -5.70 -28.83 -35.29
CA ARG A 574 -5.04 -28.23 -36.47
C ARG A 574 -3.86 -27.35 -36.07
N TYR A 575 -2.89 -27.11 -36.98
CA TYR A 575 -1.80 -26.17 -36.74
C TYR A 575 -2.28 -24.73 -36.49
N LEU A 576 -1.52 -23.95 -35.71
CA LEU A 576 -1.74 -22.53 -35.49
C LEU A 576 -1.48 -21.75 -36.78
N GLN A 577 -2.41 -20.85 -37.10
CA GLN A 577 -2.27 -19.86 -38.16
C GLN A 577 -2.04 -18.48 -37.56
N LEU A 578 -1.47 -17.56 -38.35
CA LEU A 578 -1.28 -16.15 -37.95
C LEU A 578 -2.60 -15.48 -37.51
N SER A 579 -3.72 -15.87 -38.13
CA SER A 579 -5.05 -15.36 -37.77
C SER A 579 -5.44 -15.72 -36.33
N ASP A 580 -4.94 -16.85 -35.79
CA ASP A 580 -5.28 -17.36 -34.45
C ASP A 580 -4.60 -16.57 -33.33
N VAL A 581 -3.62 -15.72 -33.64
CA VAL A 581 -2.93 -14.84 -32.68
C VAL A 581 -3.90 -13.88 -31.97
N ARG A 582 -5.05 -13.58 -32.59
CA ARG A 582 -6.11 -12.78 -31.95
C ARG A 582 -6.67 -13.42 -30.67
N ILE A 583 -6.71 -14.75 -30.59
CA ILE A 583 -7.29 -15.48 -29.45
C ILE A 583 -6.48 -15.24 -28.17
N PRO A 584 -5.14 -15.46 -28.12
CA PRO A 584 -4.34 -15.14 -26.95
C PRO A 584 -4.25 -13.63 -26.65
N LEU A 585 -4.34 -12.74 -27.66
CA LEU A 585 -4.38 -11.29 -27.43
C LEU A 585 -5.68 -10.83 -26.75
N ILE A 586 -6.85 -11.28 -27.25
CA ILE A 586 -8.15 -10.98 -26.63
C ILE A 586 -8.22 -11.60 -25.23
N PHE A 587 -7.67 -12.80 -25.03
CA PHE A 587 -7.52 -13.40 -23.70
C PHE A 587 -6.76 -12.46 -22.74
N MET A 588 -5.59 -11.96 -23.15
CA MET A 588 -4.78 -11.06 -22.32
C MET A 588 -5.54 -9.77 -21.95
N VAL A 589 -6.24 -9.17 -22.90
CA VAL A 589 -7.07 -7.98 -22.65
C VAL A 589 -8.16 -8.29 -21.62
N LEU A 590 -8.93 -9.36 -21.83
CA LEU A 590 -10.02 -9.74 -20.92
C LEU A 590 -9.50 -10.20 -19.55
N PHE A 591 -8.30 -10.77 -19.50
CA PHE A 591 -7.64 -11.14 -18.25
C PHE A 591 -7.24 -9.89 -17.44
N ASN A 592 -6.69 -8.87 -18.09
CA ASN A 592 -6.38 -7.59 -17.46
C ASN A 592 -7.68 -6.88 -17.01
N VAL A 593 -8.73 -6.89 -17.84
CA VAL A 593 -10.05 -6.36 -17.46
C VAL A 593 -10.61 -7.12 -16.25
N ALA A 594 -10.44 -8.44 -16.16
CA ALA A 594 -10.83 -9.24 -15.00
C ALA A 594 -10.07 -8.86 -13.72
N PHE A 595 -8.79 -8.49 -13.83
CA PHE A 595 -7.98 -8.02 -12.71
C PHE A 595 -8.43 -6.64 -12.22
N PHE A 596 -8.46 -5.63 -13.10
CA PHE A 596 -8.73 -4.25 -12.71
C PHE A 596 -10.22 -3.92 -12.55
N GLY A 597 -11.11 -4.62 -13.27
CA GLY A 597 -12.53 -4.28 -13.35
C GLY A 597 -13.33 -4.52 -12.06
N THR A 598 -12.79 -5.26 -11.10
CA THR A 598 -13.43 -5.43 -9.79
C THR A 598 -13.16 -4.26 -8.82
N GLY A 599 -12.25 -3.33 -9.18
CA GLY A 599 -11.97 -2.10 -8.43
C GLY A 599 -11.22 -2.27 -7.10
N ASN A 600 -10.83 -3.50 -6.72
CA ASN A 600 -10.21 -3.76 -5.41
C ASN A 600 -8.67 -3.63 -5.40
N PHE A 601 -8.03 -3.44 -6.55
CA PHE A 601 -6.57 -3.42 -6.71
C PHE A 601 -6.16 -2.28 -7.67
N ALA A 602 -5.77 -1.12 -7.13
CA ALA A 602 -5.25 0.00 -7.94
C ALA A 602 -3.71 0.03 -7.98
N SER A 603 -3.06 -0.44 -6.91
CA SER A 603 -1.62 -0.65 -6.80
C SER A 603 -1.33 -1.73 -5.74
N ILE A 604 -0.09 -2.22 -5.64
CA ILE A 604 0.30 -3.19 -4.61
C ILE A 604 0.09 -2.63 -3.19
N ALA A 605 0.07 -1.30 -3.05
CA ALA A 605 -0.10 -0.59 -1.78
C ALA A 605 -1.54 -0.13 -1.50
N SER A 606 -2.47 -0.24 -2.45
CA SER A 606 -3.85 0.23 -2.29
C SER A 606 -4.84 -0.92 -2.45
N PHE A 607 -5.35 -1.39 -1.31
CA PHE A 607 -6.17 -2.58 -1.24
C PHE A 607 -7.51 -2.27 -0.53
N GLU A 608 -8.65 -2.45 -1.23
CA GLU A 608 -9.98 -2.14 -0.68
C GLU A 608 -10.69 -3.40 -0.14
N ILE A 609 -11.01 -3.43 1.17
CA ILE A 609 -11.64 -4.59 1.87
C ILE A 609 -13.17 -4.45 1.96
N SER A 610 -13.75 -3.37 1.40
CA SER A 610 -15.17 -2.97 1.58
C SER A 610 -16.20 -4.03 1.20
N SER A 611 -15.84 -4.99 0.34
CA SER A 611 -16.72 -6.06 -0.09
C SER A 611 -16.78 -7.26 0.88
N VAL A 612 -15.75 -7.48 1.68
CA VAL A 612 -15.67 -8.62 2.61
C VAL A 612 -16.41 -8.35 3.92
N TYR A 613 -16.47 -7.09 4.34
CA TYR A 613 -17.17 -6.65 5.55
C TYR A 613 -18.68 -6.99 5.57
N ARG A 614 -19.28 -7.33 4.42
CA ARG A 614 -20.68 -7.78 4.34
C ARG A 614 -20.87 -9.27 4.68
N PHE A 615 -19.83 -10.10 4.57
CA PHE A 615 -19.87 -11.53 4.96
C PHE A 615 -19.36 -11.76 6.35
N ILE A 616 -18.36 -10.97 6.74
CA ILE A 616 -17.67 -11.11 8.00
C ILE A 616 -17.57 -9.73 8.61
N THR A 617 -18.42 -9.50 9.61
CA THR A 617 -18.41 -8.27 10.41
C THR A 617 -17.31 -8.29 11.48
N ILE A 618 -16.83 -9.48 11.85
CA ILE A 618 -15.74 -9.68 12.83
C ILE A 618 -14.43 -9.86 12.08
N PHE A 619 -13.52 -8.88 12.13
CA PHE A 619 -12.29 -8.98 11.35
C PHE A 619 -11.49 -10.26 11.63
N SER A 620 -11.40 -11.11 10.60
CA SER A 620 -10.66 -12.35 10.57
C SER A 620 -9.69 -12.32 9.38
N PRO A 621 -8.42 -11.90 9.57
CA PRO A 621 -7.54 -11.51 8.47
C PRO A 621 -7.37 -12.62 7.43
N PHE A 622 -7.14 -13.85 7.87
CA PHE A 622 -6.93 -14.99 6.97
C PHE A 622 -8.18 -15.37 6.19
N LEU A 623 -9.34 -15.40 6.85
CA LEU A 623 -10.60 -15.76 6.19
C LEU A 623 -11.10 -14.62 5.29
N MET A 624 -10.90 -13.36 5.69
CA MET A 624 -11.23 -12.21 4.87
C MET A 624 -10.33 -12.12 3.63
N ALA A 625 -9.02 -12.31 3.80
CA ALA A 625 -8.09 -12.44 2.69
C ALA A 625 -8.46 -13.64 1.80
N ALA A 626 -8.83 -14.79 2.38
CA ALA A 626 -9.25 -15.96 1.61
C ALA A 626 -10.54 -15.70 0.81
N LEU A 627 -11.57 -15.08 1.41
CA LEU A 627 -12.83 -14.72 0.72
C LEU A 627 -12.60 -13.73 -0.40
N LEU A 628 -11.65 -12.83 -0.21
CA LEU A 628 -11.31 -11.79 -1.16
C LEU A 628 -10.45 -12.29 -2.31
N ILE A 629 -9.45 -13.11 -2.02
CA ILE A 629 -8.72 -13.89 -3.02
C ILE A 629 -9.72 -14.75 -3.80
N PHE A 630 -10.63 -15.44 -3.11
CA PHE A 630 -11.67 -16.25 -3.76
C PHE A 630 -12.57 -15.41 -4.67
N LYS A 631 -13.01 -14.23 -4.22
CA LYS A 631 -13.81 -13.30 -5.02
C LYS A 631 -13.03 -12.79 -6.25
N LEU A 632 -11.77 -12.41 -6.08
CA LEU A 632 -10.88 -11.96 -7.15
C LEU A 632 -10.56 -13.09 -8.13
N PHE A 633 -10.65 -14.35 -7.70
CA PHE A 633 -10.38 -15.52 -8.52
C PHE A 633 -11.52 -15.84 -9.52
N ILE A 634 -12.77 -15.51 -9.18
CA ILE A 634 -13.95 -15.79 -10.01
C ILE A 634 -13.84 -15.26 -11.45
N PRO A 635 -13.55 -13.97 -11.71
CA PRO A 635 -13.51 -13.45 -13.07
C PRO A 635 -12.34 -14.06 -13.88
N PHE A 636 -11.19 -14.37 -13.25
CA PHE A 636 -10.10 -15.10 -13.91
C PHE A 636 -10.52 -16.50 -14.35
N MET A 637 -11.26 -17.22 -13.50
CA MET A 637 -11.78 -18.54 -13.84
C MET A 637 -12.76 -18.48 -15.02
N LEU A 638 -13.61 -17.46 -15.10
CA LEU A 638 -14.51 -17.28 -16.24
C LEU A 638 -13.74 -17.06 -17.55
N VAL A 639 -12.76 -16.15 -17.55
CA VAL A 639 -11.96 -15.81 -18.73
C VAL A 639 -11.16 -17.03 -19.21
N ILE A 640 -10.50 -17.77 -18.31
CA ILE A 640 -9.70 -18.95 -18.70
C ILE A 640 -10.57 -20.13 -19.16
N CYS A 641 -11.75 -20.32 -18.56
CA CYS A 641 -12.71 -21.31 -19.05
C CYS A 641 -13.21 -20.98 -20.46
N ALA A 642 -13.51 -19.71 -20.75
CA ALA A 642 -13.89 -19.26 -22.09
C ALA A 642 -12.76 -19.48 -23.11
N PHE A 643 -11.53 -19.09 -22.76
CA PHE A 643 -10.34 -19.35 -23.59
C PHE A 643 -10.12 -20.84 -23.87
N SER A 644 -10.26 -21.69 -22.84
CA SER A 644 -10.15 -23.14 -23.00
C SER A 644 -11.28 -23.75 -23.83
N ALA A 645 -12.50 -23.19 -23.75
CA ALA A 645 -13.62 -23.59 -24.60
C ALA A 645 -13.37 -23.21 -26.07
N ILE A 646 -12.91 -21.98 -26.33
CA ILE A 646 -12.60 -21.49 -27.69
C ILE A 646 -11.52 -22.34 -28.34
N THR A 647 -10.42 -22.61 -27.63
CA THR A 647 -9.32 -23.44 -28.17
C THR A 647 -9.80 -24.84 -28.59
N LYS A 648 -10.73 -25.44 -27.81
CA LYS A 648 -11.37 -26.72 -28.18
C LYS A 648 -12.36 -26.62 -29.34
N LEU A 649 -13.16 -25.56 -29.40
CA LEU A 649 -14.19 -25.37 -30.44
C LEU A 649 -13.55 -25.09 -31.81
N VAL A 650 -12.52 -24.25 -31.84
CA VAL A 650 -11.76 -23.88 -33.06
C VAL A 650 -10.68 -24.92 -33.40
N ARG A 651 -10.48 -25.92 -32.52
CA ARG A 651 -9.52 -27.03 -32.64
C ARG A 651 -8.06 -26.59 -32.81
N VAL A 652 -7.67 -25.51 -32.14
CA VAL A 652 -6.28 -25.02 -32.10
C VAL A 652 -5.55 -25.61 -30.88
N PRO A 653 -4.22 -25.83 -30.98
CA PRO A 653 -3.46 -26.45 -29.91
C PRO A 653 -3.42 -25.53 -28.70
N ARG A 654 -4.03 -25.99 -27.60
CA ARG A 654 -4.19 -25.18 -26.39
C ARG A 654 -2.84 -24.75 -25.79
N LEU A 655 -1.86 -25.66 -25.79
CA LEU A 655 -0.51 -25.37 -25.30
C LEU A 655 0.20 -24.32 -26.16
N GLY A 656 0.02 -24.37 -27.48
CA GLY A 656 0.56 -23.36 -28.40
C GLY A 656 -0.02 -21.96 -28.13
N CYS A 657 -1.35 -21.85 -27.98
CA CYS A 657 -1.98 -20.58 -27.59
C CYS A 657 -1.50 -20.08 -26.22
N TYR A 658 -1.23 -21.01 -25.30
CA TYR A 658 -0.74 -20.68 -23.96
C TYR A 658 0.68 -20.11 -23.97
N PHE A 659 1.60 -20.70 -24.74
CA PHE A 659 2.94 -20.14 -24.94
C PHE A 659 2.89 -18.76 -25.60
N LEU A 660 1.94 -18.51 -26.51
CA LEU A 660 1.70 -17.17 -27.06
C LEU A 660 1.22 -16.17 -26.00
N VAL A 661 0.39 -16.58 -25.05
CA VAL A 661 -0.02 -15.74 -23.91
C VAL A 661 1.18 -15.34 -23.06
N ILE A 662 2.07 -16.29 -22.72
CA ILE A 662 3.31 -15.99 -21.98
C ILE A 662 4.16 -15.00 -22.77
N LEU A 663 4.37 -15.25 -24.07
CA LEU A 663 5.16 -14.38 -24.94
C LEU A 663 4.64 -12.93 -24.94
N PHE A 664 3.32 -12.72 -25.10
CA PHE A 664 2.75 -11.38 -25.06
C PHE A 664 2.80 -10.74 -23.67
N SER A 665 2.69 -11.53 -22.60
CA SER A 665 2.84 -11.05 -21.24
C SER A 665 4.27 -10.62 -20.93
N ASP A 666 5.28 -11.32 -21.46
CA ASP A 666 6.69 -10.96 -21.33
C ASP A 666 7.02 -9.65 -22.06
N ILE A 667 6.43 -9.44 -23.25
CA ILE A 667 6.52 -8.16 -23.97
C ILE A 667 5.96 -7.01 -23.12
N MET A 668 4.78 -7.21 -22.53
CA MET A 668 4.16 -6.23 -21.63
C MET A 668 5.01 -6.00 -20.37
N THR A 669 5.62 -7.06 -19.82
CA THR A 669 6.51 -6.98 -18.65
C THR A 669 7.72 -6.11 -18.93
N ILE A 670 8.40 -6.30 -20.07
CA ILE A 670 9.53 -5.46 -20.48
C ILE A 670 9.09 -4.01 -20.68
N HIS A 671 7.92 -3.79 -21.29
CA HIS A 671 7.40 -2.43 -21.47
C HIS A 671 7.27 -1.70 -20.12
N PHE A 672 6.65 -2.33 -19.13
CA PHE A 672 6.51 -1.73 -17.80
C PHE A 672 7.84 -1.66 -17.02
N PHE A 673 8.78 -2.58 -17.26
CA PHE A 673 10.12 -2.52 -16.71
C PHE A 673 10.84 -1.22 -17.13
N PHE A 674 10.76 -0.84 -18.40
CA PHE A 674 11.32 0.43 -18.89
C PHE A 674 10.55 1.68 -18.44
N LEU A 675 9.33 1.52 -17.95
CA LEU A 675 8.53 2.61 -17.38
C LEU A 675 8.69 2.75 -15.86
N VAL A 676 9.49 1.90 -15.21
CA VAL A 676 9.80 2.05 -13.77
C VAL A 676 10.53 3.37 -13.55
N LYS A 677 9.94 4.23 -12.73
CA LYS A 677 10.52 5.52 -12.34
C LYS A 677 11.32 5.34 -11.04
N ASN A 678 12.47 5.99 -10.97
CA ASN A 678 13.30 6.13 -9.77
C ASN A 678 13.33 7.56 -9.21
N THR A 679 12.56 8.47 -9.82
CA THR A 679 12.40 9.88 -9.43
C THR A 679 10.94 10.30 -9.54
N GLY A 680 10.57 11.40 -8.87
CA GLY A 680 9.20 11.87 -8.76
C GLY A 680 8.57 11.55 -7.41
N SER A 681 7.26 11.72 -7.30
CA SER A 681 6.55 11.50 -6.03
C SER A 681 6.56 10.03 -5.60
N TRP A 682 6.43 9.77 -4.29
CA TRP A 682 6.29 8.40 -3.76
C TRP A 682 5.16 7.62 -4.41
N MET A 683 4.06 8.30 -4.74
CA MET A 683 2.93 7.70 -5.45
C MET A 683 3.30 7.29 -6.88
N GLU A 684 3.99 8.14 -7.64
CA GLU A 684 4.42 7.82 -9.01
C GLU A 684 5.44 6.68 -9.04
N ILE A 685 6.44 6.73 -8.16
CA ILE A 685 7.44 5.66 -8.01
C ILE A 685 6.74 4.35 -7.63
N GLY A 686 5.89 4.39 -6.60
CA GLY A 686 5.14 3.22 -6.13
C GLY A 686 4.21 2.63 -7.18
N ASN A 687 3.52 3.46 -7.96
CA ASN A 687 2.64 3.01 -9.05
C ASN A 687 3.45 2.38 -10.19
N SER A 688 4.58 2.98 -10.59
CA SER A 688 5.42 2.42 -11.65
C SER A 688 5.98 1.03 -11.29
N ILE A 689 6.44 0.85 -10.04
CA ILE A 689 6.91 -0.44 -9.51
C ILE A 689 5.74 -1.43 -9.40
N SER A 690 4.57 -0.97 -8.95
CA SER A 690 3.38 -1.80 -8.85
C SER A 690 2.93 -2.34 -10.21
N HIS A 691 2.90 -1.51 -11.25
CA HIS A 691 2.53 -1.94 -12.59
C HIS A 691 3.47 -3.03 -13.11
N PHE A 692 4.80 -2.83 -12.97
CA PHE A 692 5.78 -3.86 -13.32
C PHE A 692 5.57 -5.16 -12.53
N GLY A 693 5.44 -5.07 -11.20
CA GLY A 693 5.26 -6.23 -10.33
C GLY A 693 3.98 -7.03 -10.60
N ILE A 694 2.85 -6.34 -10.86
CA ILE A 694 1.56 -6.98 -11.18
C ILE A 694 1.69 -7.78 -12.49
N VAL A 695 2.25 -7.16 -13.53
CA VAL A 695 2.40 -7.80 -14.84
C VAL A 695 3.38 -8.98 -14.80
N SER A 696 4.48 -8.88 -14.04
CA SER A 696 5.38 -10.01 -13.81
C SER A 696 4.70 -11.17 -13.07
N ALA A 697 3.93 -10.88 -12.02
CA ALA A 697 3.23 -11.91 -11.24
C ALA A 697 2.09 -12.59 -12.03
N GLN A 698 1.47 -11.85 -12.96
CA GLN A 698 0.41 -12.36 -13.83
C GLN A 698 0.85 -13.57 -14.65
N VAL A 699 2.09 -13.62 -15.14
CA VAL A 699 2.63 -14.78 -15.89
C VAL A 699 2.57 -16.07 -15.06
N VAL A 700 3.04 -16.00 -13.81
CA VAL A 700 3.03 -17.13 -12.87
C VAL A 700 1.60 -17.52 -12.50
N PHE A 701 0.72 -16.54 -12.33
CA PHE A 701 -0.66 -16.79 -11.97
C PHE A 701 -1.46 -17.45 -13.12
N VAL A 702 -1.22 -17.03 -14.37
CA VAL A 702 -1.81 -17.65 -15.57
C VAL A 702 -1.38 -19.12 -15.71
N LEU A 703 -0.12 -19.46 -15.37
CA LEU A 703 0.38 -20.85 -15.31
C LEU A 703 -0.42 -21.70 -14.32
N LEU A 704 -0.64 -21.17 -13.11
CA LEU A 704 -1.40 -21.86 -12.06
C LEU A 704 -2.86 -22.08 -12.46
N LEU A 705 -3.50 -21.06 -13.05
CA LEU A 705 -4.87 -21.15 -13.54
C LEU A 705 -5.02 -22.17 -14.67
N PHE A 706 -4.02 -22.26 -15.56
CA PHE A 706 -4.03 -23.23 -16.65
C PHE A 706 -4.05 -24.68 -16.13
N ALA A 707 -3.21 -24.98 -15.12
CA ALA A 707 -3.19 -26.29 -14.47
C ALA A 707 -4.57 -26.66 -13.89
N LEU A 708 -5.24 -25.70 -13.24
CA LEU A 708 -6.59 -25.89 -12.68
C LEU A 708 -7.67 -26.06 -13.75
N THR A 709 -7.56 -25.37 -14.89
CA THR A 709 -8.57 -25.40 -15.96
C THR A 709 -8.68 -26.76 -16.65
N ASN A 710 -7.60 -27.55 -16.66
CA ASN A 710 -7.62 -28.92 -17.16
C ASN A 710 -8.57 -29.83 -16.36
N LEU A 711 -8.82 -29.52 -15.08
CA LEU A 711 -9.80 -30.24 -14.26
C LEU A 711 -11.24 -29.93 -14.72
N TYR A 712 -11.55 -28.66 -14.97
CA TYR A 712 -12.90 -28.18 -15.26
C TYR A 712 -13.35 -28.45 -16.70
N THR A 713 -12.44 -28.45 -17.67
CA THR A 713 -12.81 -28.56 -19.09
C THR A 713 -12.76 -29.96 -19.65
N ARG A 714 -12.33 -30.97 -18.87
CA ARG A 714 -12.13 -32.37 -19.31
C ARG A 714 -13.37 -33.01 -19.95
N THR A 715 -14.56 -32.52 -19.62
CA THR A 715 -15.87 -33.07 -19.99
C THR A 715 -16.51 -32.44 -21.24
N ILE A 716 -15.91 -31.40 -21.83
CA ILE A 716 -16.40 -30.78 -23.07
C ILE A 716 -16.23 -31.78 -24.23
N ARG A 717 -17.35 -32.33 -24.74
CA ARG A 717 -17.38 -33.24 -25.89
C ARG A 717 -17.49 -32.44 -27.19
N VAL A 718 -16.48 -32.52 -28.05
CA VAL A 718 -16.53 -32.02 -29.43
C VAL A 718 -17.07 -33.14 -30.32
N LYS A 719 -18.00 -32.85 -31.24
CA LYS A 719 -18.46 -33.85 -32.22
C LYS A 719 -17.27 -34.27 -33.11
N PRO A 720 -17.00 -35.59 -33.29
CA PRO A 720 -16.03 -36.05 -34.27
C PRO A 720 -16.41 -35.56 -35.67
N LEU A 721 -15.45 -35.34 -36.56
CA LEU A 721 -15.78 -35.19 -37.98
C LEU A 721 -16.52 -36.46 -38.42
N SER A 722 -17.73 -36.32 -38.95
CA SER A 722 -18.41 -37.41 -39.63
C SER A 722 -17.57 -37.83 -40.84
N THR A 723 -16.96 -39.00 -40.79
CA THR A 723 -16.53 -39.72 -41.98
C THR A 723 -17.78 -40.00 -42.82
N SER A 724 -17.72 -39.69 -44.12
CA SER A 724 -18.81 -39.90 -45.07
C SER A 724 -19.31 -41.35 -45.05
N PRO A 725 -20.59 -41.62 -45.39
CA PRO A 725 -21.08 -42.98 -45.48
C PRO A 725 -20.37 -43.68 -46.64
N SER A 726 -19.74 -44.82 -46.36
CA SER A 726 -19.27 -45.73 -47.40
C SER A 726 -20.44 -46.08 -48.32
N LEU A 727 -20.33 -45.75 -49.61
CA LEU A 727 -21.19 -46.33 -50.64
C LEU A 727 -21.12 -47.85 -50.50
N LYS A 728 -22.25 -48.48 -50.16
CA LYS A 728 -22.45 -49.90 -50.39
C LYS A 728 -22.70 -50.06 -51.89
N THR A 729 -21.75 -50.66 -52.59
CA THR A 729 -21.92 -51.20 -53.94
C THR A 729 -22.95 -52.34 -53.92
N LEU A 730 -23.84 -52.32 -54.90
CA LEU A 730 -24.64 -53.47 -55.35
C LEU A 730 -23.75 -54.45 -56.12
#